data_AF-A0A2E0RXF5-F1
#
_entry.id   AF-A0A2E0RXF5-F1
#
_cell.length_a   1.000
_cell.length_b   1.000
_cell.length_c   1.000
_cell.angle_alpha   90.00
_cell.angle_beta   90.00
_cell.angle_gamma   90.00
#
_symmetry.space_group_name_H-M   'P 1'
#
loop_
_entity.id
_entity.type
_entity.pdbx_description
1 polymer ?
#
loop_
_entity_poly.entity_id
_entity_poly.type
_entity_poly.pdbx_seq_one_letter_code
_entity_poly.pdbx_strand_id
1 'polypeptide(L)'
;MAGVSVVTGAEHVALGSHVAVVHPEAAPRPEAFERMATTIEHDSAIDVVHADFDVSADDRTHRAFTPEFSPERLRHQIVVGPVLVVRDSVASSLFAEPLSSFHDVVLRLAERTNRWHRIPEVLATCSADSLQVDRAAVAAHLARSGADRGALEVVATDRPEIGRVIRAADPERLVSVVIPTRGSSGVVFGRPRAFVIEAVRSIVERSTHQRLEFVVVHDSATPATVLDELRSVAADRLVLVEYTEEFNFSDKVNVGVAEASGDVLLLLNDDTELIDADAIPVLLGHLDDPGVAMAGAKLLFEDGTLQHGGHVYHGDVHHACFGWPGTSPGPPPLFPLLVARECSGVTAGCALVRREAFDAVGGFDPALPLNYNDVDFSLKVRAAGQRIIWTPWARWYHFESRTRVPDIRPEELAAIEERWHDQLRSDPYYHRALPPGPADWQPAPAAPSPEPRRSFVARARSFVGRRLLRRGLRRPSGVNLIGYLDATSGLGDRARELGAVLDAAGIRYSRWDLELTDSARSGDASEQRADDDVIFDTTIAVVTALAFPALAEVYPPLVNEVDRVVGYWFWELADVPDTHRTAIEMVDEIWAPTAFVRDAYAASVEVPVELVPLPIGAPTPSASDRAALGLDERFTFLTSFDHLSSMQRKHPLGVIEAFRRAFGGRDDVALVVKSINGHLRPEQTARLAESADGDHRIVLRDGYLSAGDQAALLAAADCYVSLHRSEGLGLHLAEAMWLGTPVIATDYSGSVDLTTPIPNPNADGSDAGPVAELIPYRLVPVDGGGEAYTTGEWADPDLDAAAAAMRRVADDADHRAALAAAGRHHIERLADVAEASARLRSLLGATVASGK
;
A
#
# COMPACT_ATOMS: atom_id res chain seq x y z
N MET A 1 42.94 -27.60 -14.81
CA MET A 1 42.61 -26.93 -13.54
C MET A 1 41.25 -27.45 -13.11
N ALA A 2 41.11 -27.95 -11.89
CA ALA A 2 39.86 -28.58 -11.48
C ALA A 2 38.78 -27.49 -11.38
N GLY A 3 37.82 -27.48 -12.31
CA GLY A 3 36.58 -26.71 -12.17
C GLY A 3 36.45 -25.40 -12.96
N VAL A 4 37.38 -25.01 -13.84
CA VAL A 4 37.21 -23.81 -14.71
C VAL A 4 37.88 -24.02 -16.07
N SER A 5 37.19 -23.63 -17.14
CA SER A 5 37.72 -23.60 -18.52
C SER A 5 38.16 -22.19 -18.90
N VAL A 6 39.37 -22.05 -19.44
CA VAL A 6 39.92 -20.77 -19.93
C VAL A 6 40.05 -20.87 -21.44
N VAL A 7 39.43 -19.95 -22.17
CA VAL A 7 39.46 -19.90 -23.64
C VAL A 7 40.17 -18.62 -24.09
N THR A 8 41.14 -18.78 -24.98
CA THR A 8 41.96 -17.67 -25.50
C THR A 8 41.58 -17.31 -26.94
N GLY A 9 42.06 -16.17 -27.43
CA GLY A 9 41.91 -15.78 -28.86
C GLY A 9 42.49 -16.79 -29.86
N ALA A 10 43.44 -17.63 -29.44
CA ALA A 10 43.97 -18.73 -30.25
C ALA A 10 42.95 -19.87 -30.44
N GLU A 11 42.04 -20.04 -29.48
CA GLU A 11 41.00 -21.07 -29.48
C GLU A 11 39.66 -20.53 -30.02
N HIS A 12 39.38 -19.23 -29.82
CA HIS A 12 38.17 -18.58 -30.34
C HIS A 12 38.47 -17.17 -30.87
N VAL A 13 38.44 -17.02 -32.20
CA VAL A 13 38.87 -15.79 -32.90
C VAL A 13 38.17 -14.52 -32.41
N ALA A 14 36.90 -14.61 -32.02
CA ALA A 14 36.11 -13.44 -31.57
C ALA A 14 36.62 -12.83 -30.25
N LEU A 15 37.43 -13.55 -29.47
CA LEU A 15 38.01 -13.00 -28.24
C LEU A 15 39.17 -12.04 -28.52
N GLY A 16 39.80 -12.11 -29.70
CA GLY A 16 40.94 -11.25 -30.02
C GLY A 16 42.07 -11.39 -28.99
N SER A 17 42.37 -10.30 -28.27
CA SER A 17 43.35 -10.30 -27.17
C SER A 17 42.74 -10.50 -25.79
N HIS A 18 41.46 -10.86 -25.68
CA HIS A 18 40.76 -11.10 -24.42
C HIS A 18 40.76 -12.59 -24.04
N VAL A 19 40.44 -12.87 -22.78
CA VAL A 19 40.35 -14.23 -22.25
C VAL A 19 38.93 -14.47 -21.76
N ALA A 20 38.33 -15.59 -22.13
CA ALA A 20 37.06 -16.02 -21.56
C ALA A 20 37.27 -17.05 -20.44
N VAL A 21 36.53 -16.87 -19.35
CA VAL A 21 36.47 -17.80 -18.22
C VAL A 21 35.08 -18.42 -18.21
N VAL A 22 35.00 -19.75 -18.31
CA VAL A 22 33.75 -20.50 -18.49
C VAL A 22 33.63 -21.54 -17.40
N HIS A 23 32.51 -21.52 -16.67
CA HIS A 23 32.15 -22.58 -15.73
C HIS A 23 31.97 -23.91 -16.50
N PRO A 24 32.47 -25.06 -16.01
CA PRO A 24 32.43 -26.32 -16.76
C PRO A 24 31.04 -26.80 -17.18
N GLU A 25 30.02 -26.44 -16.40
CA GLU A 25 28.61 -26.76 -16.67
C GLU A 25 27.86 -25.63 -17.39
N ALA A 26 28.57 -24.59 -17.84
CA ALA A 26 28.00 -23.54 -18.65
C ALA A 26 27.89 -23.97 -20.11
N ALA A 27 26.77 -23.62 -20.73
CA ALA A 27 26.58 -23.61 -22.16
C ALA A 27 26.47 -22.15 -22.64
N PRO A 28 27.56 -21.53 -23.11
CA PRO A 28 27.51 -20.22 -23.75
C PRO A 28 26.64 -20.28 -25.01
N ARG A 29 25.87 -19.22 -25.29
CA ARG A 29 25.19 -19.06 -26.57
C ARG A 29 26.20 -18.83 -27.70
N PRO A 30 25.88 -19.16 -28.97
CA PRO A 30 26.81 -19.02 -30.09
C PRO A 30 27.45 -17.62 -30.21
N GLU A 31 26.69 -16.58 -29.90
CA GLU A 31 27.07 -15.18 -29.97
C GLU A 31 27.78 -14.64 -28.71
N ALA A 32 27.82 -15.41 -27.62
CA ALA A 32 28.21 -14.92 -26.30
C ALA A 32 29.61 -14.27 -26.30
N PHE A 33 30.62 -14.99 -26.78
CA PHE A 33 31.99 -14.48 -26.80
C PHE A 33 32.16 -13.25 -27.69
N GLU A 34 31.51 -13.22 -28.86
CA GLU A 34 31.58 -12.08 -29.76
C GLU A 34 30.94 -10.84 -29.13
N ARG A 35 29.73 -10.95 -28.56
CA ARG A 35 29.04 -9.81 -27.91
C ARG A 35 29.82 -9.29 -26.72
N MET A 36 30.33 -10.18 -25.87
CA MET A 36 31.08 -9.80 -24.67
C MET A 36 32.44 -9.18 -25.01
N ALA A 37 33.21 -9.77 -25.94
CA ALA A 37 34.50 -9.21 -26.36
C ALA A 37 34.33 -7.85 -27.05
N THR A 38 33.34 -7.73 -27.95
CA THR A 38 33.00 -6.46 -28.60
C THR A 38 32.72 -5.38 -27.54
N THR A 39 31.99 -5.71 -26.48
CA THR A 39 31.66 -4.75 -25.42
C THR A 39 32.91 -4.24 -24.69
N ILE A 40 33.86 -5.12 -24.37
CA ILE A 40 35.15 -4.74 -23.73
C ILE A 40 36.03 -3.90 -24.66
N GLU A 41 35.96 -4.14 -25.97
CA GLU A 41 36.73 -3.38 -26.96
C GLU A 41 36.19 -1.96 -27.17
N HIS A 42 34.86 -1.80 -27.11
CA HIS A 42 34.21 -0.50 -27.34
C HIS A 42 34.41 0.47 -26.19
N ASP A 43 34.61 -0.02 -24.96
CA ASP A 43 34.82 0.82 -23.81
C ASP A 43 36.06 0.40 -23.02
N SER A 44 37.10 1.24 -23.12
CA SER A 44 38.33 1.05 -22.35
C SER A 44 38.06 1.07 -20.83
N ALA A 45 36.96 1.68 -20.35
CA ALA A 45 36.51 1.70 -18.96
C ALA A 45 36.12 0.32 -18.41
N ILE A 46 36.02 -0.72 -19.25
CA ILE A 46 35.59 -2.06 -18.85
C ILE A 46 36.79 -3.02 -18.85
N ASP A 47 36.94 -3.79 -17.78
CA ASP A 47 37.94 -4.86 -17.65
C ASP A 47 37.32 -6.27 -17.64
N VAL A 48 36.09 -6.40 -17.13
CA VAL A 48 35.37 -7.68 -17.04
C VAL A 48 33.94 -7.50 -17.54
N VAL A 49 33.49 -8.39 -18.42
CA VAL A 49 32.09 -8.47 -18.86
C VAL A 49 31.48 -9.78 -18.38
N HIS A 50 30.28 -9.69 -17.83
CA HIS A 50 29.36 -10.81 -17.61
C HIS A 50 28.00 -10.48 -18.25
N ALA A 51 27.10 -11.46 -18.24
CA ALA A 51 25.75 -11.30 -18.78
C ALA A 51 24.73 -12.02 -17.91
N ASP A 52 23.45 -11.76 -18.17
CA ASP A 52 22.37 -12.57 -17.61
C ASP A 52 22.45 -14.01 -18.15
N PHE A 53 21.83 -14.94 -17.42
CA PHE A 53 21.91 -16.36 -17.74
C PHE A 53 20.66 -17.11 -17.28
N ASP A 54 20.42 -18.26 -17.90
CA ASP A 54 19.34 -19.16 -17.50
C ASP A 54 19.89 -20.30 -16.64
N VAL A 55 19.20 -20.64 -15.54
CA VAL A 55 19.56 -21.72 -14.61
C VAL A 55 18.54 -22.85 -14.74
N SER A 56 19.02 -24.03 -15.10
CA SER A 56 18.20 -25.23 -15.18
C SER A 56 18.23 -25.99 -13.86
N ALA A 57 17.06 -26.17 -13.25
CA ALA A 57 16.84 -26.90 -12.00
C ALA A 57 15.48 -27.62 -12.03
N ASP A 58 15.42 -28.90 -11.64
CA ASP A 58 14.18 -29.68 -11.47
C ASP A 58 13.18 -29.57 -12.65
N ASP A 59 13.64 -29.84 -13.88
CA ASP A 59 12.87 -29.72 -15.14
C ASP A 59 12.32 -28.31 -15.44
N ARG A 60 12.77 -27.28 -14.70
CA ARG A 60 12.42 -25.88 -14.90
C ARG A 60 13.67 -25.06 -15.24
N THR A 61 13.45 -23.97 -15.96
CA THR A 61 14.49 -23.00 -16.28
C THR A 61 14.10 -21.66 -15.67
N HIS A 62 14.97 -21.15 -14.80
CA HIS A 62 14.82 -19.86 -14.14
C HIS A 62 15.81 -18.87 -14.71
N ARG A 63 15.35 -17.67 -15.08
CA ARG A 63 16.25 -16.62 -15.54
C ARG A 63 16.89 -15.91 -14.35
N ALA A 64 18.21 -15.80 -14.35
CA ALA A 64 18.95 -14.97 -13.42
C ALA A 64 19.07 -13.55 -13.97
N PHE A 65 18.25 -12.64 -13.44
CA PHE A 65 18.36 -11.21 -13.69
C PHE A 65 19.42 -10.62 -12.77
N THR A 66 20.63 -10.45 -13.28
CA THR A 66 21.77 -10.06 -12.45
C THR A 66 21.80 -8.54 -12.25
N PRO A 67 22.14 -8.04 -11.06
CA PRO A 67 22.43 -6.62 -10.88
C PRO A 67 23.80 -6.30 -11.50
N GLU A 68 24.14 -5.02 -11.56
CA GLU A 68 25.55 -4.60 -11.70
C GLU A 68 26.41 -5.20 -10.59
N PHE A 69 27.73 -5.16 -10.80
CA PHE A 69 28.68 -5.81 -9.92
C PHE A 69 28.55 -5.38 -8.45
N SER A 70 28.36 -6.37 -7.59
CA SER A 70 28.02 -6.22 -6.17
C SER A 70 29.05 -7.00 -5.34
N PRO A 71 30.16 -6.36 -4.93
CA PRO A 71 31.23 -7.02 -4.18
C PRO A 71 30.77 -7.65 -2.87
N GLU A 72 29.85 -7.02 -2.13
CA GLU A 72 29.32 -7.62 -0.90
C GLU A 72 28.52 -8.87 -1.22
N ARG A 73 27.60 -8.81 -2.20
CA ARG A 73 26.82 -9.99 -2.60
C ARG A 73 27.69 -11.13 -3.08
N LEU A 74 28.79 -10.85 -3.80
CA LEU A 74 29.73 -11.87 -4.27
C LEU A 74 30.32 -12.69 -3.12
N ARG A 75 30.53 -12.08 -1.94
CA ARG A 75 31.02 -12.81 -0.75
C ARG A 75 29.98 -13.81 -0.20
N HIS A 76 28.72 -13.70 -0.62
CA HIS A 76 27.61 -14.52 -0.16
C HIS A 76 27.01 -15.42 -1.25
N GLN A 77 27.10 -15.03 -2.51
CA GLN A 77 26.42 -15.68 -3.63
C GLN A 77 27.10 -15.33 -4.96
N ILE A 78 27.26 -16.32 -5.84
CA ILE A 78 27.76 -16.10 -7.20
C ILE A 78 26.63 -15.50 -8.04
N VAL A 79 26.69 -14.18 -8.28
CA VAL A 79 25.68 -13.46 -9.08
C VAL A 79 26.20 -13.03 -10.45
N VAL A 80 27.49 -13.21 -10.73
CA VAL A 80 28.05 -13.00 -12.07
C VAL A 80 27.78 -14.24 -12.92
N GLY A 81 27.43 -14.06 -14.20
CA GLY A 81 27.09 -15.17 -15.08
C GLY A 81 28.20 -16.23 -15.19
N PRO A 82 27.86 -17.47 -15.61
CA PRO A 82 28.78 -18.60 -15.66
C PRO A 82 29.81 -18.49 -16.81
N VAL A 83 29.81 -17.36 -17.53
CA VAL A 83 30.74 -16.99 -18.59
C VAL A 83 31.18 -15.55 -18.33
N LEU A 84 32.48 -15.33 -18.28
CA LEU A 84 33.11 -14.02 -18.19
C LEU A 84 34.03 -13.82 -19.39
N VAL A 85 34.09 -12.59 -19.91
CA VAL A 85 35.20 -12.17 -20.78
C VAL A 85 36.00 -11.11 -20.03
N VAL A 86 37.32 -11.26 -20.03
CA VAL A 86 38.24 -10.47 -19.23
C VAL A 86 39.35 -9.92 -20.11
N ARG A 87 39.74 -8.67 -19.88
CA ARG A 87 40.91 -8.05 -20.49
C ARG A 87 42.18 -8.80 -20.08
N ASP A 88 43.02 -9.17 -21.05
CA ASP A 88 44.23 -9.98 -20.78
C ASP A 88 45.20 -9.31 -19.80
N SER A 89 45.28 -7.97 -19.80
CA SER A 89 46.07 -7.22 -18.80
C SER A 89 45.62 -7.47 -17.36
N VAL A 90 44.37 -7.87 -17.14
CA VAL A 90 43.82 -8.23 -15.82
C VAL A 90 43.90 -9.74 -15.59
N ALA A 91 43.72 -10.55 -16.63
CA ALA A 91 43.64 -12.01 -16.53
C ALA A 91 45.01 -12.73 -16.52
N SER A 92 46.02 -12.20 -17.21
CA SER A 92 47.29 -12.87 -17.51
C SER A 92 48.07 -13.34 -16.27
N SER A 93 47.99 -12.61 -15.15
CA SER A 93 48.61 -13.00 -13.88
C SER A 93 47.74 -13.90 -13.00
N LEU A 94 46.44 -14.01 -13.29
CA LEU A 94 45.47 -14.73 -12.47
C LEU A 94 45.65 -16.24 -12.59
N PHE A 95 45.92 -16.73 -13.79
CA PHE A 95 46.05 -18.16 -14.08
C PHE A 95 47.45 -18.74 -13.77
N ALA A 96 48.39 -17.91 -13.29
CA ALA A 96 49.70 -18.37 -12.84
C ALA A 96 49.64 -19.07 -11.47
N GLU A 97 48.58 -18.83 -10.70
CA GLU A 97 48.34 -19.44 -9.40
C GLU A 97 47.29 -20.57 -9.50
N PRO A 98 47.33 -21.58 -8.62
CA PRO A 98 46.28 -22.59 -8.54
C PRO A 98 44.92 -21.94 -8.20
N LEU A 99 43.91 -22.26 -9.01
CA LEU A 99 42.52 -21.84 -8.82
C LEU A 99 41.69 -23.01 -8.27
N SER A 100 40.85 -22.75 -7.25
CA SER A 100 40.04 -23.81 -6.61
C SER A 100 38.68 -24.03 -7.26
N SER A 101 38.04 -22.97 -7.75
CA SER A 101 36.68 -22.98 -8.30
C SER A 101 36.44 -21.77 -9.20
N PHE A 102 35.30 -21.75 -9.89
CA PHE A 102 34.87 -20.55 -10.61
C PHE A 102 34.69 -19.36 -9.65
N HIS A 103 34.15 -19.59 -8.46
CA HIS A 103 33.98 -18.55 -7.44
C HIS A 103 35.33 -17.90 -7.05
N ASP A 104 36.39 -18.71 -6.86
CA ASP A 104 37.75 -18.20 -6.59
C ASP A 104 38.25 -17.29 -7.73
N VAL A 105 37.96 -17.64 -8.98
CA VAL A 105 38.31 -16.78 -10.13
C VAL A 105 37.59 -15.44 -10.06
N VAL A 106 36.27 -15.44 -9.82
CA VAL A 106 35.49 -14.19 -9.72
C VAL A 106 36.02 -13.32 -8.58
N LEU A 107 36.26 -13.90 -7.40
CA LEU A 107 36.78 -13.17 -6.23
C LEU A 107 38.17 -12.56 -6.50
N ARG A 108 39.05 -13.30 -7.18
CA ARG A 108 40.39 -12.81 -7.56
C ARG A 108 40.37 -11.76 -8.68
N LEU A 109 39.34 -11.77 -9.53
CA LEU A 109 39.10 -10.67 -10.48
C LEU A 109 38.62 -9.43 -9.74
N ALA A 110 37.72 -9.58 -8.76
CA ALA A 110 37.22 -8.50 -7.92
C ALA A 110 38.34 -7.82 -7.10
N GLU A 111 39.38 -8.57 -6.70
CA GLU A 111 40.58 -8.03 -6.06
C GLU A 111 41.43 -7.16 -6.98
N ARG A 112 41.36 -7.37 -8.30
CA ARG A 112 42.20 -6.69 -9.29
C ARG A 112 41.53 -5.48 -9.93
N THR A 113 40.21 -5.49 -10.05
CA THR A 113 39.47 -4.43 -10.74
C THR A 113 38.03 -4.32 -10.25
N ASN A 114 37.51 -3.09 -10.24
CA ASN A 114 36.11 -2.75 -10.04
C ASN A 114 35.41 -2.35 -11.36
N ARG A 115 36.09 -2.48 -12.50
CA ARG A 115 35.60 -2.11 -13.84
C ARG A 115 34.84 -3.24 -14.50
N TRP A 116 33.73 -3.61 -13.88
CA TRP A 116 32.82 -4.65 -14.35
C TRP A 116 31.71 -4.04 -15.17
N HIS A 117 31.23 -4.79 -16.16
CA HIS A 117 30.06 -4.43 -16.93
C HIS A 117 29.18 -5.63 -17.18
N ARG A 118 27.88 -5.43 -17.04
CA ARG A 118 26.87 -6.45 -17.27
C ARG A 118 26.13 -6.20 -18.57
N ILE A 119 26.05 -7.23 -19.42
CA ILE A 119 25.15 -7.25 -20.56
C ILE A 119 23.76 -7.78 -20.13
N PRO A 120 22.69 -6.98 -20.24
CA PRO A 120 21.31 -7.35 -19.89
C PRO A 120 20.63 -8.27 -20.91
N GLU A 121 21.36 -9.28 -21.37
CA GLU A 121 20.90 -10.28 -22.33
C GLU A 121 21.33 -11.66 -21.82
N VAL A 122 20.50 -12.67 -22.07
CA VAL A 122 20.86 -14.04 -21.69
C VAL A 122 21.90 -14.57 -22.67
N LEU A 123 23.14 -14.73 -22.23
CA LEU A 123 24.24 -15.23 -23.07
C LEU A 123 24.76 -16.62 -22.66
N ALA A 124 24.21 -17.22 -21.61
CA ALA A 124 24.56 -18.58 -21.22
C ALA A 124 23.40 -19.29 -20.51
N THR A 125 23.49 -20.62 -20.46
CA THR A 125 22.67 -21.47 -19.59
C THR A 125 23.59 -22.31 -18.71
N CYS A 126 23.22 -22.57 -17.46
CA CYS A 126 23.96 -23.46 -16.57
C CYS A 126 23.02 -24.28 -15.66
N SER A 127 23.57 -25.24 -14.93
CA SER A 127 22.89 -25.93 -13.84
C SER A 127 22.84 -25.06 -12.57
N ALA A 128 21.99 -25.42 -11.61
CA ALA A 128 22.03 -24.84 -10.26
C ALA A 128 23.37 -25.10 -9.54
N ASP A 129 24.05 -26.22 -9.84
CA ASP A 129 25.35 -26.55 -9.26
C ASP A 129 26.44 -25.52 -9.61
N SER A 130 26.27 -24.79 -10.70
CA SER A 130 27.18 -23.71 -11.10
C SER A 130 27.15 -22.49 -10.18
N LEU A 131 26.15 -22.40 -9.29
CA LEU A 131 25.97 -21.30 -8.34
C LEU A 131 26.47 -21.65 -6.92
N GLN A 132 27.00 -22.86 -6.71
CA GLN A 132 27.47 -23.29 -5.40
C GLN A 132 28.62 -22.41 -4.88
N VAL A 133 28.48 -21.92 -3.66
CA VAL A 133 29.46 -21.03 -3.04
C VAL A 133 30.66 -21.82 -2.51
N ASP A 134 31.84 -21.57 -3.08
CA ASP A 134 33.11 -22.03 -2.50
C ASP A 134 33.49 -21.17 -1.28
N ARG A 135 33.12 -21.65 -0.09
CA ARG A 135 33.39 -20.95 1.18
C ARG A 135 34.88 -20.82 1.48
N ALA A 136 35.72 -21.75 1.03
CA ALA A 136 37.16 -21.68 1.23
C ALA A 136 37.77 -20.57 0.37
N ALA A 137 37.28 -20.40 -0.87
CA ALA A 137 37.65 -19.28 -1.72
C ALA A 137 37.22 -17.93 -1.13
N VAL A 138 35.99 -17.83 -0.59
CA VAL A 138 35.52 -16.61 0.11
C VAL A 138 36.41 -16.28 1.31
N ALA A 139 36.72 -17.25 2.16
CA ALA A 139 37.61 -17.04 3.31
C ALA A 139 39.01 -16.57 2.87
N ALA A 140 39.57 -17.18 1.82
CA ALA A 140 40.86 -16.77 1.27
C ALA A 140 40.82 -15.36 0.66
N HIS A 141 39.72 -14.99 0.00
CA HIS A 141 39.50 -13.64 -0.52
C HIS A 141 39.44 -12.58 0.59
N LEU A 142 38.73 -12.86 1.69
CA LEU A 142 38.64 -11.95 2.83
C LEU A 142 40.03 -11.71 3.45
N ALA A 143 40.82 -12.77 3.61
CA ALA A 143 42.21 -12.70 4.10
C ALA A 143 43.12 -11.86 3.17
N ARG A 144 42.97 -11.97 1.84
CA ARG A 144 43.77 -11.21 0.87
C ARG A 144 43.37 -9.74 0.75
N SER A 145 42.06 -9.46 0.75
CA SER A 145 41.52 -8.11 0.52
C SER A 145 41.66 -7.19 1.73
N GLY A 146 42.04 -7.71 2.90
CA GLY A 146 42.09 -6.92 4.14
C GLY A 146 40.71 -6.61 4.72
N ALA A 147 39.64 -7.14 4.12
CA ALA A 147 38.27 -7.13 4.66
C ALA A 147 38.12 -8.03 5.92
N ASP A 148 39.18 -8.78 6.27
CA ASP A 148 39.32 -9.65 7.44
C ASP A 148 39.40 -8.92 8.79
N ARG A 149 39.51 -7.58 8.82
CA ARG A 149 39.58 -6.85 10.11
C ARG A 149 38.37 -7.10 11.02
N GLY A 150 37.26 -7.54 10.45
CA GLY A 150 36.08 -8.01 11.19
C GLY A 150 35.58 -9.39 10.77
N ALA A 151 35.96 -9.99 9.63
CA ALA A 151 35.35 -11.27 9.23
C ALA A 151 35.81 -12.44 10.13
N LEU A 152 34.85 -13.09 10.80
CA LEU A 152 35.12 -14.21 11.72
C LEU A 152 35.02 -15.57 11.02
N GLU A 153 34.00 -15.73 10.18
CA GLU A 153 33.63 -17.04 9.66
C GLU A 153 32.81 -16.94 8.37
N VAL A 154 32.99 -17.89 7.46
CA VAL A 154 32.11 -18.12 6.32
C VAL A 154 31.29 -19.40 6.57
N VAL A 155 30.05 -19.22 7.02
CA VAL A 155 29.16 -20.33 7.38
C VAL A 155 28.32 -20.77 6.18
N ALA A 156 27.99 -22.07 6.16
CA ALA A 156 27.02 -22.62 5.22
C ALA A 156 25.60 -22.19 5.62
N THR A 157 24.71 -22.14 4.63
CA THR A 157 23.28 -21.97 4.86
C THR A 157 22.54 -23.26 4.48
N ASP A 158 21.21 -23.27 4.61
CA ASP A 158 20.35 -24.33 4.10
C ASP A 158 20.35 -24.43 2.56
N ARG A 159 20.93 -23.44 1.87
CA ARG A 159 21.09 -23.39 0.42
C ARG A 159 22.57 -23.40 0.01
N PRO A 160 23.02 -24.37 -0.81
CA PRO A 160 24.43 -24.46 -1.21
C PRO A 160 24.88 -23.29 -2.11
N GLU A 161 23.94 -22.59 -2.74
CA GLU A 161 24.19 -21.39 -3.56
C GLU A 161 24.42 -20.13 -2.70
N ILE A 162 24.31 -20.25 -1.37
CA ILE A 162 24.41 -19.12 -0.45
C ILE A 162 25.34 -19.44 0.73
N GLY A 163 26.33 -18.58 0.94
CA GLY A 163 27.15 -18.50 2.15
C GLY A 163 26.87 -17.25 2.97
N ARG A 164 27.12 -17.30 4.27
CA ARG A 164 27.08 -16.11 5.14
C ARG A 164 28.46 -15.81 5.68
N VAL A 165 28.98 -14.64 5.34
CA VAL A 165 30.12 -14.02 6.03
C VAL A 165 29.62 -13.39 7.33
N ILE A 166 30.13 -13.86 8.45
CA ILE A 166 29.88 -13.28 9.77
C ILE A 166 31.04 -12.36 10.10
N ARG A 167 30.73 -11.12 10.54
CA ARG A 167 31.72 -10.11 10.91
C ARG A 167 31.58 -9.79 12.40
N ALA A 168 32.70 -9.75 13.13
CA ALA A 168 32.84 -9.12 14.42
C ALA A 168 32.67 -7.61 14.27
N ALA A 169 31.84 -7.04 15.14
CA ALA A 169 31.84 -5.61 15.39
C ALA A 169 32.69 -5.31 16.63
N ASP A 170 33.30 -4.13 16.68
CA ASP A 170 33.95 -3.63 17.89
C ASP A 170 32.88 -3.33 18.97
N PRO A 171 32.83 -4.08 20.08
CA PRO A 171 31.81 -3.90 21.12
C PRO A 171 31.97 -2.56 21.88
N GLU A 172 33.14 -1.93 21.81
CA GLU A 172 33.43 -0.65 22.46
C GLU A 172 33.16 0.55 21.53
N ARG A 173 32.77 0.31 20.28
CA ARG A 173 32.37 1.35 19.34
C ARG A 173 31.12 2.04 19.84
N LEU A 174 31.20 3.34 20.14
CA LEU A 174 30.01 4.12 20.49
C LEU A 174 29.12 4.29 19.26
N VAL A 175 27.85 3.88 19.39
CA VAL A 175 26.80 4.14 18.40
C VAL A 175 25.80 5.12 19.00
N SER A 176 25.58 6.25 18.32
CA SER A 176 24.53 7.20 18.69
C SER A 176 23.26 6.88 17.92
N VAL A 177 22.21 6.48 18.63
CA VAL A 177 20.88 6.20 18.11
C VAL A 177 20.10 7.51 18.04
N VAL A 178 19.88 8.02 16.84
CA VAL A 178 19.20 9.30 16.59
C VAL A 178 17.74 9.03 16.25
N ILE A 179 16.83 9.52 17.10
CA ILE A 179 15.39 9.22 17.01
C ILE A 179 14.58 10.53 16.97
N PRO A 180 14.11 10.97 15.78
CA PRO A 180 13.10 12.01 15.66
C PRO A 180 11.76 11.52 16.19
N THR A 181 11.09 12.27 17.07
CA THR A 181 9.78 11.85 17.61
C THR A 181 8.84 13.02 17.84
N ARG A 182 7.53 12.77 17.73
CA ARG A 182 6.49 13.66 18.26
C ARG A 182 5.98 13.23 19.64
N GLY A 183 6.42 12.07 20.14
CA GLY A 183 5.87 11.43 21.34
C GLY A 183 4.56 10.70 21.09
N SER A 184 4.33 10.25 19.86
CA SER A 184 3.10 9.57 19.44
C SER A 184 2.93 8.24 20.15
N SER A 185 1.67 7.84 20.33
CA SER A 185 1.28 6.53 20.86
C SER A 185 0.32 5.84 19.90
N GLY A 186 0.35 4.51 19.85
CA GLY A 186 -0.56 3.70 19.05
C GLY A 186 -0.74 2.31 19.65
N VAL A 187 -1.55 1.48 19.01
CA VAL A 187 -1.74 0.07 19.42
C VAL A 187 -0.79 -0.80 18.60
N VAL A 188 0.07 -1.56 19.29
CA VAL A 188 1.04 -2.48 18.69
C VAL A 188 0.98 -3.81 19.43
N PHE A 189 0.80 -4.89 18.69
CA PHE A 189 0.53 -6.24 19.18
C PHE A 189 -0.65 -6.27 20.16
N GLY A 190 -1.71 -5.53 19.80
CA GLY A 190 -2.93 -5.40 20.60
C GLY A 190 -2.75 -4.63 21.93
N ARG A 191 -1.66 -3.87 22.10
CA ARG A 191 -1.38 -3.11 23.32
C ARG A 191 -1.10 -1.63 23.01
N PRO A 192 -1.66 -0.68 23.78
CA PRO A 192 -1.26 0.72 23.69
C PRO A 192 0.22 0.87 24.05
N ARG A 193 0.96 1.58 23.20
CA ARG A 193 2.40 1.81 23.33
C ARG A 193 2.72 3.24 22.93
N ALA A 194 3.59 3.89 23.69
CA ALA A 194 4.26 5.11 23.25
C ALA A 194 5.47 4.69 22.42
N PHE A 195 5.49 5.08 21.14
CA PHE A 195 6.39 4.51 20.15
C PHE A 195 7.86 4.69 20.55
N VAL A 196 8.30 5.93 20.76
CA VAL A 196 9.71 6.24 21.08
C VAL A 196 10.22 5.52 22.33
N ILE A 197 9.36 5.34 23.34
CA ILE A 197 9.73 4.62 24.56
C ILE A 197 10.05 3.17 24.25
N GLU A 198 9.21 2.52 23.45
CA GLU A 198 9.34 1.11 23.12
C GLU A 198 10.48 0.84 22.15
N ALA A 199 10.75 1.76 21.21
CA ALA A 199 11.95 1.73 20.39
C ALA A 199 13.22 1.73 21.25
N VAL A 200 13.33 2.69 22.17
CA VAL A 200 14.48 2.78 23.10
C VAL A 200 14.54 1.57 24.03
N ARG A 201 13.42 1.18 24.63
CA ARG A 201 13.31 0.04 25.57
C ARG A 201 13.75 -1.25 24.91
N SER A 202 13.28 -1.55 23.71
CA SER A 202 13.62 -2.77 22.99
C SER A 202 15.13 -2.91 22.74
N ILE A 203 15.80 -1.80 22.43
CA ILE A 203 17.26 -1.78 22.23
C ILE A 203 17.98 -1.93 23.58
N VAL A 204 17.58 -1.17 24.60
CA VAL A 204 18.18 -1.24 25.95
C VAL A 204 18.09 -2.64 26.54
N GLU A 205 16.94 -3.31 26.40
CA GLU A 205 16.67 -4.60 27.04
C GLU A 205 17.24 -5.79 26.25
N ARG A 206 17.30 -5.70 24.91
CA ARG A 206 17.59 -6.86 24.05
C ARG A 206 18.91 -6.78 23.29
N SER A 207 19.43 -5.59 22.99
CA SER A 207 20.63 -5.49 22.14
C SER A 207 21.85 -6.12 22.80
N THR A 208 22.67 -6.83 22.03
CA THR A 208 23.97 -7.33 22.49
C THR A 208 25.06 -6.25 22.44
N HIS A 209 24.83 -5.15 21.72
CA HIS A 209 25.73 -4.00 21.71
C HIS A 209 25.33 -3.01 22.80
N GLN A 210 26.19 -2.81 23.79
CA GLN A 210 25.85 -2.04 24.99
C GLN A 210 26.39 -0.59 24.96
N ARG A 211 27.36 -0.30 24.09
CA ARG A 211 27.98 1.02 23.97
C ARG A 211 27.13 1.95 23.09
N LEU A 212 26.00 2.38 23.66
CA LEU A 212 24.97 3.17 23.00
C LEU A 212 24.77 4.54 23.69
N GLU A 213 24.43 5.53 22.89
CA GLU A 213 23.86 6.82 23.29
C GLU A 213 22.52 6.98 22.53
N PHE A 214 21.47 7.47 23.19
CA PHE A 214 20.17 7.72 22.57
C PHE A 214 19.94 9.22 22.48
N VAL A 215 19.97 9.76 21.27
CA VAL A 215 19.69 11.18 20.98
C VAL A 215 18.26 11.28 20.48
N VAL A 216 17.34 11.64 21.37
CA VAL A 216 15.90 11.75 21.05
C VAL A 216 15.55 13.20 20.79
N VAL A 217 15.17 13.50 19.55
CA VAL A 217 14.81 14.85 19.10
C VAL A 217 13.30 15.00 19.13
N HIS A 218 12.78 15.57 20.21
CA HIS A 218 11.35 15.61 20.52
C HIS A 218 10.73 16.99 20.21
N ASP A 219 9.45 17.01 19.86
CA ASP A 219 8.72 18.28 19.73
C ASP A 219 8.51 18.92 21.12
N SER A 220 8.38 20.24 21.19
CA SER A 220 7.98 20.94 22.42
C SER A 220 6.64 20.43 22.99
N ALA A 221 5.76 19.91 22.13
CA ALA A 221 4.46 19.35 22.51
C ALA A 221 4.52 17.90 23.04
N THR A 222 5.69 17.25 23.00
CA THR A 222 5.83 15.87 23.48
C THR A 222 5.47 15.77 24.97
N PRO A 223 4.58 14.85 25.38
CA PRO A 223 4.11 14.77 26.77
C PRO A 223 5.26 14.55 27.77
N ALA A 224 5.24 15.28 28.88
CA ALA A 224 6.27 15.16 29.93
C ALA A 224 6.41 13.73 30.46
N THR A 225 5.30 12.96 30.52
CA THR A 225 5.31 11.56 30.92
C THR A 225 6.16 10.69 29.99
N VAL A 226 6.16 10.98 28.68
CA VAL A 226 7.00 10.26 27.70
C VAL A 226 8.47 10.57 27.95
N LEU A 227 8.81 11.83 28.18
CA LEU A 227 10.19 12.26 28.46
C LEU A 227 10.71 11.69 29.78
N ASP A 228 9.87 11.64 30.82
CA ASP A 228 10.23 11.07 32.13
C ASP A 228 10.47 9.56 32.05
N GLU A 229 9.65 8.84 31.27
CA GLU A 229 9.83 7.42 31.05
C GLU A 229 11.09 7.12 30.21
N LEU A 230 11.37 7.92 29.18
CA LEU A 230 12.64 7.83 28.44
C LEU A 230 13.85 8.00 29.37
N ARG A 231 13.82 8.98 30.28
CA ARG A 231 14.89 9.17 31.30
C ARG A 231 15.04 7.94 32.18
N SER A 232 13.95 7.26 32.51
CA SER A 232 14.00 6.01 33.28
C SER A 232 14.57 4.84 32.49
N VAL A 233 14.23 4.71 31.20
CA VAL A 233 14.62 3.56 30.36
C VAL A 233 16.07 3.66 29.88
N ALA A 234 16.46 4.80 29.31
CA ALA A 234 17.80 5.00 28.77
C ALA A 234 18.83 5.45 29.83
N ALA A 235 18.36 5.95 30.98
CA ALA A 235 19.18 6.40 32.11
C ALA A 235 20.26 7.42 31.68
N ASP A 236 21.53 7.16 32.00
CA ASP A 236 22.67 8.02 31.71
C ASP A 236 23.08 8.04 30.22
N ARG A 237 22.45 7.21 29.38
CA ARG A 237 22.68 7.15 27.93
C ARG A 237 21.76 8.07 27.12
N LEU A 238 20.85 8.80 27.75
CA LEU A 238 19.85 9.64 27.06
C LEU A 238 20.33 11.08 26.88
N VAL A 239 20.22 11.57 25.64
CA VAL A 239 20.31 12.98 25.27
C VAL A 239 18.95 13.40 24.72
N LEU A 240 18.26 14.30 25.41
CA LEU A 240 17.00 14.89 24.94
C LEU A 240 17.29 16.22 24.26
N VAL A 241 16.85 16.36 23.02
CA VAL A 241 16.99 17.58 22.24
C VAL A 241 15.60 18.09 21.89
N GLU A 242 15.24 19.27 22.41
CA GLU A 242 13.96 19.89 22.11
C GLU A 242 14.01 20.56 20.72
N TYR A 243 13.04 20.24 19.90
CA TYR A 243 12.84 20.83 18.58
C TYR A 243 11.59 21.72 18.62
N THR A 244 11.80 23.01 18.36
CA THR A 244 10.80 24.07 18.58
C THR A 244 10.08 24.54 17.31
N GLU A 245 10.57 24.11 16.15
CA GLU A 245 10.01 24.43 14.83
C GLU A 245 8.91 23.43 14.42
N GLU A 246 8.23 23.69 13.30
CA GLU A 246 7.31 22.73 12.71
C GLU A 246 8.04 21.42 12.37
N PHE A 247 7.41 20.29 12.65
CA PHE A 247 8.03 18.98 12.47
C PHE A 247 8.59 18.81 11.06
N ASN A 248 9.89 18.54 11.02
CA ASN A 248 10.64 18.23 9.83
C ASN A 248 11.55 17.03 10.17
N PHE A 249 11.29 15.87 9.56
CA PHE A 249 12.04 14.65 9.85
C PHE A 249 13.53 14.84 9.52
N SER A 250 13.82 15.36 8.33
CA SER A 250 15.17 15.63 7.85
C SER A 250 15.95 16.56 8.78
N ASP A 251 15.34 17.68 9.17
CA ASP A 251 16.00 18.64 10.04
C ASP A 251 16.21 18.08 11.44
N LYS A 252 15.22 17.37 11.99
CA LYS A 252 15.37 16.67 13.27
C LYS A 252 16.50 15.65 13.27
N VAL A 253 16.66 14.88 12.18
CA VAL A 253 17.81 13.98 12.03
C VAL A 253 19.11 14.78 12.08
N ASN A 254 19.22 15.87 11.31
CA ASN A 254 20.42 16.71 11.29
C ASN A 254 20.76 17.29 12.67
N VAL A 255 19.76 17.84 13.38
CA VAL A 255 19.92 18.36 14.74
C VAL A 255 20.37 17.26 15.69
N GLY A 256 19.75 16.08 15.63
CA GLY A 256 20.14 14.94 16.47
C GLY A 256 21.55 14.44 16.18
N VAL A 257 21.97 14.43 14.92
CA VAL A 257 23.35 14.08 14.53
C VAL A 257 24.35 15.11 15.05
N ALA A 258 24.00 16.40 15.05
CA ALA A 258 24.86 17.45 15.59
C ALA A 258 25.11 17.30 17.10
N GLU A 259 24.12 16.79 17.85
CA GLU A 259 24.21 16.54 19.29
C GLU A 259 24.77 15.16 19.65
N ALA A 260 24.83 14.23 18.68
CA ALA A 260 25.38 12.90 18.88
C ALA A 260 26.90 12.91 19.11
N SER A 261 27.38 12.00 19.96
CA SER A 261 28.80 11.88 20.31
C SER A 261 29.54 10.76 19.55
N GLY A 262 28.81 9.81 18.96
CA GLY A 262 29.38 8.63 18.30
C GLY A 262 29.84 8.91 16.87
N ASP A 263 30.90 8.20 16.44
CA ASP A 263 31.40 8.22 15.04
C ASP A 263 30.53 7.38 14.09
N VAL A 264 29.57 6.63 14.65
CA VAL A 264 28.58 5.83 13.95
C VAL A 264 27.21 6.21 14.46
N LEU A 265 26.29 6.46 13.54
CA LEU A 265 24.94 6.95 13.78
C LEU A 265 23.96 5.84 13.40
N LEU A 266 23.06 5.47 14.31
CA LEU A 266 21.89 4.66 13.97
C LEU A 266 20.71 5.59 13.80
N LEU A 267 20.32 5.84 12.55
CA LEU A 267 19.09 6.56 12.21
C LEU A 267 17.93 5.60 12.42
N LEU A 268 16.96 6.00 13.24
CA LEU A 268 15.88 5.13 13.67
C LEU A 268 14.57 5.92 13.80
N ASN A 269 13.50 5.38 13.21
CA ASN A 269 12.15 5.91 13.46
C ASN A 269 11.68 5.56 14.88
N ASP A 270 10.80 6.39 15.42
CA ASP A 270 10.32 6.23 16.79
C ASP A 270 9.37 5.05 16.97
N ASP A 271 8.74 4.54 15.92
CA ASP A 271 7.79 3.43 15.88
C ASP A 271 8.43 2.10 15.45
N THR A 272 9.61 1.80 16.00
CA THR A 272 10.36 0.58 15.71
C THR A 272 10.50 -0.32 16.94
N GLU A 273 10.66 -1.64 16.74
CA GLU A 273 11.00 -2.59 17.82
C GLU A 273 12.06 -3.60 17.38
N LEU A 274 13.11 -3.76 18.19
CA LEU A 274 14.21 -4.68 17.89
C LEU A 274 13.76 -6.15 17.94
N ILE A 275 14.04 -6.89 16.86
CA ILE A 275 13.80 -8.35 16.76
C ILE A 275 15.06 -9.14 17.12
N ASP A 276 16.15 -8.92 16.37
CA ASP A 276 17.40 -9.68 16.53
C ASP A 276 18.37 -8.97 17.48
N ALA A 277 18.71 -9.62 18.59
CA ALA A 277 19.57 -9.05 19.62
C ALA A 277 20.95 -8.58 19.08
N ASP A 278 21.49 -9.25 18.06
CA ASP A 278 22.77 -8.95 17.41
C ASP A 278 22.65 -8.04 16.17
N ALA A 279 21.50 -7.43 15.93
CA ALA A 279 21.27 -6.66 14.71
C ALA A 279 22.16 -5.40 14.60
N ILE A 280 22.42 -4.67 15.70
CA ILE A 280 23.37 -3.54 15.70
C ILE A 280 24.80 -4.02 15.37
N PRO A 281 25.35 -5.07 16.03
CA PRO A 281 26.63 -5.67 15.63
C PRO A 281 26.68 -6.11 14.17
N VAL A 282 25.61 -6.71 13.64
CA VAL A 282 25.54 -7.12 12.22
C VAL A 282 25.68 -5.91 11.29
N LEU A 283 24.96 -4.82 11.56
CA LEU A 283 25.06 -3.58 10.78
C LEU A 283 26.46 -2.95 10.91
N LEU A 284 27.02 -2.91 12.13
CA LEU A 284 28.37 -2.39 12.40
C LEU A 284 29.44 -3.14 11.59
N GLY A 285 29.35 -4.48 11.55
CA GLY A 285 30.32 -5.30 10.83
C GLY A 285 30.38 -4.97 9.33
N HIS A 286 29.28 -4.56 8.70
CA HIS A 286 29.31 -4.12 7.29
C HIS A 286 30.06 -2.80 7.12
N LEU A 287 29.99 -1.89 8.11
CA LEU A 287 30.70 -0.61 8.04
C LEU A 287 32.22 -0.79 8.14
N ASP A 288 32.76 -1.90 8.66
CA ASP A 288 34.22 -2.12 8.72
C ASP A 288 34.89 -2.18 7.34
N ASP A 289 34.11 -2.45 6.28
CA ASP A 289 34.57 -2.24 4.91
C ASP A 289 34.64 -0.73 4.62
N PRO A 290 35.83 -0.16 4.36
CA PRO A 290 35.99 1.30 4.19
C PRO A 290 35.23 1.85 2.98
N GLY A 291 34.85 1.01 2.02
CA GLY A 291 34.01 1.40 0.89
C GLY A 291 32.50 1.42 1.20
N VAL A 292 32.08 1.07 2.42
CA VAL A 292 30.69 1.04 2.86
C VAL A 292 30.44 2.19 3.84
N ALA A 293 29.50 3.06 3.48
CA ALA A 293 29.12 4.21 4.30
C ALA A 293 27.90 3.95 5.18
N MET A 294 26.98 3.10 4.69
CA MET A 294 25.66 2.92 5.28
C MET A 294 25.21 1.46 5.17
N ALA A 295 24.55 0.96 6.21
CA ALA A 295 23.95 -0.36 6.24
C ALA A 295 22.51 -0.29 6.79
N GLY A 296 21.54 -0.88 6.09
CA GLY A 296 20.13 -0.90 6.48
C GLY A 296 19.62 -2.27 6.91
N ALA A 297 18.68 -2.27 7.84
CA ALA A 297 18.05 -3.47 8.39
C ALA A 297 16.92 -4.01 7.49
N LYS A 298 16.58 -5.29 7.69
CA LYS A 298 15.32 -5.87 7.22
C LYS A 298 14.19 -5.44 8.13
N LEU A 299 13.27 -4.63 7.60
CA LEU A 299 12.09 -4.18 8.35
C LEU A 299 10.88 -5.05 8.04
N LEU A 300 10.16 -5.43 9.09
CA LEU A 300 8.92 -6.18 9.03
C LEU A 300 7.77 -5.34 9.59
N PHE A 301 6.59 -5.50 9.01
CA PHE A 301 5.35 -5.06 9.62
C PHE A 301 5.00 -5.92 10.83
N GLU A 302 4.03 -5.45 11.63
CA GLU A 302 3.51 -6.15 12.80
C GLU A 302 3.07 -7.60 12.49
N ASP A 303 2.48 -7.84 11.31
CA ASP A 303 2.02 -9.17 10.87
C ASP A 303 3.16 -10.08 10.36
N GLY A 304 4.41 -9.61 10.38
CA GLY A 304 5.59 -10.35 9.94
C GLY A 304 5.83 -10.35 8.43
N THR A 305 5.07 -9.58 7.66
CA THR A 305 5.40 -9.33 6.24
C THR A 305 6.53 -8.30 6.08
N LEU A 306 7.22 -8.35 4.95
CA LEU A 306 8.36 -7.50 4.63
C LEU A 306 7.90 -6.08 4.32
N GLN A 307 8.48 -5.11 5.03
CA GLN A 307 8.31 -3.69 4.74
C GLN A 307 9.54 -3.11 4.03
N HIS A 308 10.76 -3.55 4.37
CA HIS A 308 11.96 -3.00 3.73
C HIS A 308 12.98 -4.09 3.37
N GLY A 309 13.10 -4.32 2.06
CA GLY A 309 14.13 -5.15 1.42
C GLY A 309 15.26 -4.33 0.77
N GLY A 310 15.45 -3.06 1.12
CA GLY A 310 16.28 -2.11 0.37
C GLY A 310 15.47 -1.32 -0.66
N HIS A 311 15.92 -0.12 -1.00
CA HIS A 311 15.30 0.71 -2.04
C HIS A 311 15.57 0.15 -3.43
N VAL A 312 14.60 0.38 -4.31
CA VAL A 312 14.60 -0.03 -5.70
C VAL A 312 14.05 1.11 -6.54
N TYR A 313 14.76 1.51 -7.59
CA TYR A 313 14.35 2.62 -8.45
C TYR A 313 14.07 2.20 -9.89
N HIS A 314 12.88 2.51 -10.39
CA HIS A 314 12.51 2.25 -11.80
C HIS A 314 11.54 3.32 -12.34
N GLY A 315 11.97 4.57 -12.29
CA GLY A 315 11.12 5.75 -12.51
C GLY A 315 10.44 6.20 -11.22
N ASP A 316 9.95 5.24 -10.43
CA ASP A 316 9.43 5.45 -9.07
C ASP A 316 10.34 4.82 -8.02
N VAL A 317 10.11 5.18 -6.75
CA VAL A 317 10.82 4.63 -5.58
C VAL A 317 9.97 3.57 -4.89
N HIS A 318 10.55 2.38 -4.68
CA HIS A 318 9.91 1.28 -3.99
C HIS A 318 10.82 0.59 -2.97
N HIS A 319 10.21 -0.20 -2.10
CA HIS A 319 10.89 -1.12 -1.19
C HIS A 319 10.87 -2.52 -1.83
N ALA A 320 12.01 -3.20 -1.89
CA ALA A 320 12.11 -4.51 -2.53
C ALA A 320 11.20 -5.54 -1.83
N CYS A 321 10.41 -6.27 -2.62
CA CYS A 321 9.47 -7.30 -2.18
C CYS A 321 8.52 -6.84 -1.06
N PHE A 322 8.12 -5.56 -1.06
CA PHE A 322 7.16 -5.00 -0.10
C PHE A 322 5.89 -5.87 -0.02
N GLY A 323 5.44 -6.16 1.20
CA GLY A 323 4.27 -6.98 1.50
C GLY A 323 4.47 -8.50 1.41
N TRP A 324 5.62 -8.99 0.93
CA TRP A 324 5.90 -10.42 0.89
C TRP A 324 6.04 -11.00 2.30
N PRO A 325 5.88 -12.33 2.51
CA PRO A 325 6.18 -12.94 3.80
C PRO A 325 7.62 -12.62 4.24
N GLY A 326 7.82 -12.22 5.49
CA GLY A 326 9.16 -11.89 6.01
C GLY A 326 10.14 -13.06 5.98
N THR A 327 9.65 -14.30 5.86
CA THR A 327 10.44 -15.53 5.69
C THR A 327 10.74 -15.86 4.23
N SER A 328 10.20 -15.09 3.28
CA SER A 328 10.40 -15.36 1.85
C SER A 328 11.87 -15.21 1.48
N PRO A 329 12.42 -16.13 0.66
CA PRO A 329 13.78 -16.00 0.15
C PRO A 329 13.91 -14.98 -0.97
N GLY A 330 12.79 -14.44 -1.47
CA GLY A 330 12.75 -13.70 -2.73
C GLY A 330 12.72 -14.66 -3.93
N PRO A 331 12.66 -14.12 -5.16
CA PRO A 331 12.50 -14.95 -6.35
C PRO A 331 13.75 -15.79 -6.69
N PRO A 332 13.56 -17.04 -7.18
CA PRO A 332 14.66 -17.85 -7.73
C PRO A 332 15.15 -17.27 -9.07
N PRO A 333 16.38 -17.61 -9.50
CA PRO A 333 17.34 -18.48 -8.82
C PRO A 333 18.23 -17.72 -7.83
N LEU A 334 18.02 -16.41 -7.69
CA LEU A 334 18.95 -15.51 -7.01
C LEU A 334 18.63 -15.24 -5.55
N PHE A 335 17.43 -15.57 -5.05
CA PHE A 335 17.04 -15.49 -3.64
C PHE A 335 17.56 -14.25 -2.89
N PRO A 336 17.32 -13.05 -3.44
CA PRO A 336 17.99 -11.83 -2.98
C PRO A 336 17.70 -11.48 -1.52
N LEU A 337 16.58 -11.92 -0.93
CA LEU A 337 16.23 -11.63 0.47
C LEU A 337 16.96 -12.51 1.50
N LEU A 338 17.83 -13.42 1.07
CA LEU A 338 18.65 -14.28 1.94
C LEU A 338 20.11 -13.84 2.07
N VAL A 339 20.54 -12.82 1.34
CA VAL A 339 21.93 -12.37 1.30
C VAL A 339 22.07 -10.88 1.57
N ALA A 340 23.14 -10.49 2.27
CA ALA A 340 23.58 -9.11 2.28
C ALA A 340 24.09 -8.71 0.89
N ARG A 341 23.74 -7.51 0.45
CA ARG A 341 24.07 -7.01 -0.89
C ARG A 341 24.11 -5.49 -0.90
N GLU A 342 24.84 -4.95 -1.87
CA GLU A 342 24.67 -3.57 -2.26
C GLU A 342 23.23 -3.31 -2.75
N CYS A 343 22.70 -2.14 -2.39
CA CYS A 343 21.42 -1.64 -2.87
C CYS A 343 21.52 -0.13 -3.12
N SER A 344 20.52 0.42 -3.82
CA SER A 344 20.55 1.83 -4.22
C SER A 344 20.23 2.80 -3.09
N GLY A 345 19.64 2.30 -2.01
CA GLY A 345 19.40 3.03 -0.78
C GLY A 345 18.73 2.15 0.27
N VAL A 346 18.67 2.63 1.50
CA VAL A 346 17.93 2.02 2.59
C VAL A 346 17.15 3.09 3.33
N THR A 347 16.03 2.70 3.97
CA THR A 347 15.19 3.67 4.65
C THR A 347 15.80 4.13 5.98
N ALA A 348 15.54 5.39 6.35
CA ALA A 348 15.90 5.92 7.66
C ALA A 348 15.09 5.31 8.83
N GLY A 349 14.13 4.42 8.54
CA GLY A 349 13.43 3.62 9.56
C GLY A 349 14.37 2.81 10.44
N CYS A 350 15.46 2.26 9.89
CA CYS A 350 16.58 1.69 10.64
C CYS A 350 17.82 1.56 9.74
N ALA A 351 18.72 2.54 9.84
CA ALA A 351 19.96 2.57 9.07
C ALA A 351 21.15 3.04 9.89
N LEU A 352 22.24 2.28 9.83
CA LEU A 352 23.51 2.61 10.45
C LEU A 352 24.41 3.32 9.43
N VAL A 353 24.95 4.49 9.78
CA VAL A 353 25.78 5.32 8.90
C VAL A 353 27.03 5.83 9.60
N ARG A 354 28.15 5.90 8.87
CA ARG A 354 29.37 6.57 9.35
C ARG A 354 29.13 8.07 9.45
N ARG A 355 29.44 8.69 10.59
CA ARG A 355 29.34 10.15 10.75
C ARG A 355 30.09 10.90 9.66
N GLU A 356 31.32 10.49 9.36
CA GLU A 356 32.13 11.09 8.29
C GLU A 356 31.41 11.09 6.93
N ALA A 357 30.70 10.02 6.59
CA ALA A 357 29.94 9.94 5.35
C ALA A 357 28.70 10.84 5.38
N PHE A 358 27.98 10.89 6.51
CA PHE A 358 26.85 11.79 6.72
C PHE A 358 27.26 13.26 6.54
N ASP A 359 28.35 13.65 7.20
CA ASP A 359 28.87 15.02 7.15
C ASP A 359 29.40 15.37 5.75
N ALA A 360 30.10 14.44 5.08
CA ALA A 360 30.67 14.66 3.76
C ALA A 360 29.61 14.95 2.68
N VAL A 361 28.40 14.40 2.82
CA VAL A 361 27.30 14.62 1.88
C VAL A 361 26.32 15.71 2.33
N GLY A 362 26.57 16.35 3.47
CA GLY A 362 25.77 17.45 4.01
C GLY A 362 24.47 17.02 4.71
N GLY A 363 24.39 15.77 5.20
CA GLY A 363 23.24 15.28 5.95
C GLY A 363 21.94 15.17 5.14
N PHE A 364 20.80 15.21 5.82
CA PHE A 364 19.47 15.14 5.22
C PHE A 364 19.07 16.52 4.68
N ASP A 365 18.30 16.59 3.59
CA ASP A 365 17.83 17.87 3.03
C ASP A 365 16.55 18.33 3.75
N PRO A 366 16.56 19.46 4.49
CA PRO A 366 15.36 19.95 5.18
C PRO A 366 14.22 20.33 4.24
N ALA A 367 14.47 20.50 2.92
CA ALA A 367 13.43 20.70 1.91
C ALA A 367 12.59 19.43 1.65
N LEU A 368 13.03 18.28 2.16
CA LEU A 368 12.31 17.00 2.13
C LEU A 368 11.86 16.62 3.56
N PRO A 369 10.88 17.33 4.14
CA PRO A 369 10.53 17.19 5.55
C PRO A 369 9.87 15.86 5.92
N LEU A 370 9.23 15.16 4.98
CA LEU A 370 8.42 13.98 5.27
C LEU A 370 8.77 12.80 4.38
N ASN A 371 8.95 13.03 3.08
CA ASN A 371 9.11 11.97 2.08
C ASN A 371 10.47 12.08 1.38
N TYR A 372 10.94 10.95 0.84
CA TYR A 372 12.16 10.84 0.02
C TYR A 372 13.47 11.36 0.63
N ASN A 373 13.47 11.70 1.92
CA ASN A 373 14.64 12.21 2.60
C ASN A 373 15.79 11.19 2.66
N ASP A 374 15.45 9.92 2.92
CA ASP A 374 16.37 8.78 2.91
C ASP A 374 16.77 8.37 1.47
N VAL A 375 15.92 8.62 0.47
CA VAL A 375 16.22 8.46 -0.96
C VAL A 375 17.27 9.47 -1.40
N ASP A 376 17.05 10.77 -1.15
CA ASP A 376 18.03 11.82 -1.45
C ASP A 376 19.35 11.55 -0.74
N PHE A 377 19.30 11.24 0.56
CA PHE A 377 20.49 10.90 1.33
C PHE A 377 21.26 9.71 0.75
N SER A 378 20.57 8.62 0.43
CA SER A 378 21.17 7.43 -0.19
C SER A 378 21.83 7.74 -1.53
N LEU A 379 21.18 8.57 -2.35
CA LEU A 379 21.71 8.97 -3.66
C LEU A 379 22.91 9.90 -3.53
N LYS A 380 22.95 10.80 -2.54
CA LYS A 380 24.15 11.60 -2.23
C LYS A 380 25.33 10.73 -1.79
N VAL A 381 25.10 9.75 -0.91
CA VAL A 381 26.13 8.78 -0.47
C VAL A 381 26.69 8.01 -1.67
N ARG A 382 25.83 7.55 -2.58
CA ARG A 382 26.26 6.87 -3.80
C ARG A 382 26.98 7.78 -4.78
N ALA A 383 26.53 9.04 -4.93
CA ALA A 383 27.21 10.03 -5.76
C ALA A 383 28.62 10.36 -5.25
N ALA A 384 28.86 10.23 -3.94
CA ALA A 384 30.19 10.33 -3.33
C ALA A 384 31.07 9.07 -3.55
N GLY A 385 30.57 8.06 -4.28
CA GLY A 385 31.30 6.83 -4.60
C GLY A 385 31.30 5.79 -3.48
N GLN A 386 30.47 5.96 -2.44
CA GLN A 386 30.36 5.03 -1.33
C GLN A 386 29.21 4.03 -1.54
N ARG A 387 29.34 2.84 -0.94
CA ARG A 387 28.35 1.76 -1.05
C ARG A 387 27.37 1.77 0.12
N ILE A 388 26.17 1.30 -0.16
CA ILE A 388 25.08 1.10 0.81
C ILE A 388 24.72 -0.38 0.80
N ILE A 389 24.71 -1.01 1.98
CA ILE A 389 24.40 -2.44 2.13
C ILE A 389 23.03 -2.60 2.77
N TRP A 390 22.21 -3.49 2.23
CA TRP A 390 21.07 -4.04 2.97
C TRP A 390 21.41 -5.44 3.44
N THR A 391 20.99 -5.81 4.66
CA THR A 391 21.27 -7.12 5.24
C THR A 391 20.01 -7.80 5.80
N PRO A 392 19.77 -9.09 5.48
CA PRO A 392 18.61 -9.82 5.99
C PRO A 392 18.80 -10.29 7.45
N TRP A 393 20.02 -10.18 7.98
CA TRP A 393 20.42 -10.71 9.30
C TRP A 393 20.34 -9.67 10.42
N ALA A 394 19.85 -8.46 10.13
CA ALA A 394 19.49 -7.46 11.12
C ALA A 394 17.99 -7.19 10.97
N ARG A 395 17.14 -7.76 11.83
CA ARG A 395 15.68 -7.62 11.74
C ARG A 395 15.12 -6.65 12.77
N TRP A 396 14.19 -5.82 12.31
CA TRP A 396 13.38 -4.91 13.13
C TRP A 396 11.91 -4.99 12.73
N TYR A 397 11.03 -4.76 13.70
CA TYR A 397 9.68 -4.30 13.38
C TYR A 397 9.69 -2.80 13.16
N HIS A 398 8.88 -2.34 12.21
CA HIS A 398 8.56 -0.94 12.01
C HIS A 398 7.03 -0.85 11.83
N PHE A 399 6.37 -0.15 12.76
CA PHE A 399 4.92 -0.19 12.95
C PHE A 399 4.17 0.87 12.14
N GLU A 400 4.84 1.48 11.17
CA GLU A 400 4.21 2.34 10.19
C GLU A 400 2.96 1.66 9.62
N SER A 401 1.81 2.33 9.74
CA SER A 401 0.53 1.76 9.34
C SER A 401 0.55 1.44 7.85
N ARG A 402 0.36 0.16 7.49
CA ARG A 402 0.24 -0.30 6.08
C ARG A 402 -0.84 0.43 5.28
N THR A 403 -1.79 1.06 5.99
CA THR A 403 -2.89 1.85 5.44
C THR A 403 -2.54 3.31 5.20
N ARG A 404 -1.33 3.77 5.59
CA ARG A 404 -0.87 5.11 5.29
C ARG A 404 -0.58 5.21 3.80
N VAL A 405 -1.51 5.82 3.06
CA VAL A 405 -1.17 6.41 1.77
C VAL A 405 -0.19 7.55 2.09
N PRO A 406 1.07 7.49 1.64
CA PRO A 406 2.00 8.56 1.89
C PRO A 406 1.45 9.84 1.24
N ASP A 407 1.23 10.87 2.06
CA ASP A 407 0.90 12.22 1.59
C ASP A 407 2.18 12.80 0.96
N ILE A 408 2.44 12.40 -0.29
CA ILE A 408 3.58 12.86 -1.05
C ILE A 408 3.26 14.26 -1.55
N ARG A 409 3.95 15.24 -0.96
CA ARG A 409 3.79 16.62 -1.35
C ARG A 409 4.34 16.81 -2.78
N PRO A 410 3.61 17.49 -3.69
CA PRO A 410 4.07 17.70 -5.07
C PRO A 410 5.45 18.34 -5.16
N GLU A 411 5.80 19.22 -4.23
CA GLU A 411 7.12 19.85 -4.15
C GLU A 411 8.25 18.87 -3.79
N GLU A 412 8.00 17.89 -2.91
CA GLU A 412 9.01 16.87 -2.55
C GLU A 412 9.27 15.94 -3.73
N LEU A 413 8.19 15.54 -4.44
CA LEU A 413 8.30 14.74 -5.66
C LEU A 413 9.05 15.50 -6.77
N ALA A 414 8.70 16.78 -6.99
CA ALA A 414 9.37 17.61 -7.99
C ALA A 414 10.85 17.80 -7.68
N ALA A 415 11.22 18.03 -6.42
CA ALA A 415 12.61 18.20 -6.00
C ALA A 415 13.45 16.93 -6.25
N ILE A 416 12.89 15.76 -5.98
CA ILE A 416 13.54 14.47 -6.21
C ILE A 416 13.67 14.16 -7.70
N GLU A 417 12.62 14.38 -8.47
CA GLU A 417 12.67 14.19 -9.93
C GLU A 417 13.65 15.18 -10.58
N GLU A 418 13.68 16.43 -10.16
CA GLU A 418 14.63 17.43 -10.69
C GLU A 418 16.09 17.05 -10.38
N ARG A 419 16.37 16.60 -9.15
CA ARG A 419 17.74 16.33 -8.70
C ARG A 419 18.27 14.98 -9.17
N TRP A 420 17.42 13.95 -9.22
CA TRP A 420 17.83 12.55 -9.36
C TRP A 420 17.17 11.82 -10.54
N HIS A 421 16.62 12.56 -11.51
CA HIS A 421 15.91 12.03 -12.68
C HIS A 421 16.52 10.75 -13.28
N ASP A 422 17.83 10.78 -13.56
CA ASP A 422 18.52 9.68 -14.25
C ASP A 422 18.77 8.49 -13.32
N GLN A 423 19.13 8.76 -12.06
CA GLN A 423 19.41 7.74 -11.06
C GLN A 423 18.14 6.98 -10.66
N LEU A 424 16.98 7.64 -10.62
CA LEU A 424 15.70 7.00 -10.36
C LEU A 424 15.26 6.07 -11.50
N ARG A 425 15.70 6.33 -12.73
CA ARG A 425 15.39 5.52 -13.92
C ARG A 425 16.43 4.44 -14.22
N SER A 426 17.57 4.49 -13.54
CA SER A 426 18.71 3.61 -13.76
C SER A 426 19.32 3.15 -12.43
N ASP A 427 18.62 2.24 -11.75
CA ASP A 427 19.13 1.56 -10.56
C ASP A 427 20.11 0.44 -10.95
N PRO A 428 21.39 0.49 -10.52
CA PRO A 428 22.36 -0.57 -10.82
C PRO A 428 22.05 -1.91 -10.15
N TYR A 429 21.25 -1.92 -9.09
CA TYR A 429 20.90 -3.12 -8.34
C TYR A 429 19.48 -3.63 -8.65
N TYR A 430 18.75 -2.97 -9.55
CA TYR A 430 17.48 -3.43 -10.10
C TYR A 430 17.55 -3.67 -11.60
N HIS A 431 17.15 -4.86 -12.03
CA HIS A 431 17.22 -5.21 -13.44
C HIS A 431 16.08 -4.57 -14.25
N ARG A 432 16.39 -3.76 -15.27
CA ARG A 432 15.42 -3.06 -16.14
C ARG A 432 14.35 -3.90 -16.83
N ALA A 433 14.53 -5.22 -16.92
CA ALA A 433 13.53 -6.14 -17.49
C ALA A 433 12.52 -6.64 -16.45
N LEU A 434 12.70 -6.26 -15.18
CA LEU A 434 11.72 -6.46 -14.11
C LEU A 434 10.71 -5.29 -14.14
N PRO A 435 9.45 -5.53 -13.77
CA PRO A 435 8.38 -4.55 -13.93
C PRO A 435 8.55 -3.33 -13.01
N PRO A 436 7.99 -2.16 -13.39
CA PRO A 436 7.68 -1.08 -12.45
C PRO A 436 6.55 -1.53 -11.50
N GLY A 437 6.61 -1.18 -10.21
CA GLY A 437 5.59 -1.53 -9.21
C GLY A 437 6.17 -2.12 -7.92
N PRO A 438 5.37 -2.85 -7.09
CA PRO A 438 5.90 -3.46 -5.88
C PRO A 438 7.04 -4.38 -6.33
N ALA A 439 8.27 -3.97 -5.99
CA ALA A 439 9.51 -4.42 -6.61
C ALA A 439 9.81 -5.88 -6.22
N ASP A 440 9.00 -6.78 -6.74
CA ASP A 440 8.88 -8.17 -6.34
C ASP A 440 9.99 -9.05 -6.97
N TRP A 441 10.88 -8.40 -7.72
CA TRP A 441 11.99 -8.97 -8.47
C TRP A 441 11.55 -10.13 -9.40
N GLN A 442 10.28 -10.17 -9.80
CA GLN A 442 9.77 -11.14 -10.75
C GLN A 442 9.46 -10.45 -12.09
N PRO A 443 9.89 -11.01 -13.23
CA PRO A 443 9.49 -10.47 -14.52
C PRO A 443 7.96 -10.57 -14.67
N ALA A 444 7.33 -9.51 -15.18
CA ALA A 444 5.95 -9.61 -15.63
C ALA A 444 5.83 -10.76 -16.65
N PRO A 445 4.78 -11.60 -16.60
CA PRO A 445 4.54 -12.58 -17.65
C PRO A 445 4.53 -11.85 -19.00
N ALA A 446 5.31 -12.36 -19.96
CA ALA A 446 5.55 -11.68 -21.23
C ALA A 446 4.24 -11.18 -21.84
N ALA A 447 4.17 -9.86 -22.08
CA ALA A 447 3.04 -9.26 -22.76
C ALA A 447 2.84 -10.00 -24.10
N PRO A 448 1.63 -10.49 -24.42
CA PRO A 448 1.38 -11.04 -25.73
C PRO A 448 1.67 -9.96 -26.77
N SER A 449 2.43 -10.32 -27.81
CA SER A 449 2.81 -9.41 -28.89
C SER A 449 1.59 -8.67 -29.45
N PRO A 450 1.72 -7.39 -29.87
CA PRO A 450 0.61 -6.59 -30.34
C PRO A 450 0.08 -7.17 -31.66
N GLU A 451 -0.91 -8.05 -31.56
CA GLU A 451 -1.60 -8.57 -32.73
C GLU A 451 -2.78 -7.66 -33.10
N PRO A 452 -3.05 -7.51 -34.42
CA PRO A 452 -4.04 -6.57 -34.91
C PRO A 452 -5.42 -6.94 -34.39
N ARG A 453 -6.17 -5.91 -33.94
CA ARG A 453 -7.55 -5.95 -33.41
C ARG A 453 -8.32 -7.21 -33.85
N ARG A 454 -8.30 -8.25 -32.99
CA ARG A 454 -8.95 -9.54 -33.26
C ARG A 454 -10.45 -9.44 -33.02
N SER A 455 -11.22 -10.09 -33.90
CA SER A 455 -12.67 -9.98 -34.02
C SER A 455 -13.44 -10.59 -32.85
N PHE A 456 -14.72 -10.17 -32.75
CA PHE A 456 -15.76 -10.56 -31.78
C PHE A 456 -15.78 -12.07 -31.41
N VAL A 457 -15.41 -12.96 -32.34
CA VAL A 457 -15.45 -14.42 -32.15
C VAL A 457 -14.32 -14.94 -31.24
N ALA A 458 -13.20 -14.22 -31.12
CA ALA A 458 -12.09 -14.61 -30.23
C ALA A 458 -12.31 -14.23 -28.76
N ARG A 459 -13.09 -13.16 -28.48
CA ARG A 459 -13.38 -12.71 -27.11
C ARG A 459 -14.30 -13.66 -26.35
N ALA A 460 -15.27 -14.28 -27.03
CA ALA A 460 -16.09 -15.33 -26.45
C ALA A 460 -15.29 -16.57 -25.99
N ARG A 461 -14.12 -16.84 -26.60
CA ARG A 461 -13.23 -17.93 -26.19
C ARG A 461 -12.40 -17.61 -24.92
N SER A 462 -12.15 -16.34 -24.61
CA SER A 462 -11.47 -15.89 -23.38
C SER A 462 -12.33 -16.12 -22.13
N PHE A 463 -13.64 -15.84 -22.24
CA PHE A 463 -14.59 -16.08 -21.17
C PHE A 463 -14.76 -17.57 -20.85
N VAL A 464 -14.83 -18.41 -21.90
CA VAL A 464 -14.90 -19.88 -21.76
C VAL A 464 -13.56 -20.48 -21.27
N GLY A 465 -12.42 -19.89 -21.64
CA GLY A 465 -11.09 -20.33 -21.24
C GLY A 465 -10.79 -20.16 -19.74
N ARG A 466 -11.18 -19.03 -19.13
CA ARG A 466 -11.01 -18.80 -17.67
C ARG A 466 -11.86 -19.77 -16.85
N ARG A 467 -13.09 -20.03 -17.27
CA ARG A 467 -14.01 -21.00 -16.65
C ARG A 467 -13.51 -22.45 -16.77
N LEU A 468 -12.72 -22.77 -17.79
CA LEU A 468 -12.10 -24.09 -17.97
C LEU A 468 -10.80 -24.26 -17.16
N LEU A 469 -10.07 -23.19 -16.87
CA LEU A 469 -8.83 -23.20 -16.07
C LEU A 469 -9.10 -23.28 -14.55
N ARG A 470 -10.21 -22.71 -14.06
CA ARG A 470 -10.61 -22.72 -12.64
C ARG A 470 -11.14 -24.08 -12.13
N ARG A 471 -11.36 -25.05 -13.03
CA ARG A 471 -12.05 -26.35 -12.78
C ARG A 471 -11.25 -27.42 -11.99
N GLY A 472 -10.16 -27.07 -11.32
CA GLY A 472 -9.29 -28.02 -10.61
C GLY A 472 -9.76 -28.46 -9.23
N LEU A 473 -10.54 -27.63 -8.52
CA LEU A 473 -10.99 -27.85 -7.14
C LEU A 473 -12.51 -27.81 -7.07
N ARG A 474 -13.17 -28.91 -6.63
CA ARG A 474 -14.63 -28.90 -6.41
C ARG A 474 -14.95 -28.18 -5.09
N ARG A 475 -15.29 -26.90 -5.16
CA ARG A 475 -15.78 -26.12 -4.02
C ARG A 475 -17.27 -26.45 -3.74
N PRO A 476 -17.74 -26.42 -2.48
CA PRO A 476 -19.17 -26.52 -2.18
C PRO A 476 -19.93 -25.31 -2.73
N SER A 477 -21.22 -25.51 -3.03
CA SER A 477 -22.06 -24.41 -3.52
C SER A 477 -22.45 -23.46 -2.38
N GLY A 478 -22.24 -22.16 -2.59
CA GLY A 478 -22.52 -21.10 -1.63
C GLY A 478 -21.80 -19.81 -1.98
N VAL A 479 -21.74 -18.88 -1.04
CA VAL A 479 -21.15 -17.55 -1.25
C VAL A 479 -20.00 -17.28 -0.29
N ASN A 480 -18.87 -16.78 -0.78
CA ASN A 480 -17.87 -16.10 0.02
C ASN A 480 -18.24 -14.62 0.04
N LEU A 481 -18.81 -14.15 1.16
CA LEU A 481 -19.18 -12.76 1.35
C LEU A 481 -17.96 -12.02 1.89
N ILE A 482 -17.46 -11.08 1.12
CA ILE A 482 -16.26 -10.31 1.45
C ILE A 482 -16.63 -8.84 1.61
N GLY A 483 -16.13 -8.19 2.66
CA GLY A 483 -16.35 -6.77 2.88
C GLY A 483 -15.81 -6.29 4.22
N TYR A 484 -16.12 -5.06 4.59
CA TYR A 484 -15.73 -4.47 5.88
C TYR A 484 -16.76 -4.81 6.98
N LEU A 485 -16.99 -6.10 7.20
CA LEU A 485 -18.05 -6.67 8.03
C LEU A 485 -18.05 -6.21 9.49
N ASP A 486 -16.89 -5.85 10.04
CA ASP A 486 -16.75 -5.34 11.41
C ASP A 486 -16.55 -3.81 11.47
N ALA A 487 -16.51 -3.13 10.32
CA ALA A 487 -16.33 -1.68 10.27
C ALA A 487 -17.65 -0.93 10.49
N THR A 488 -17.56 0.21 11.19
CA THR A 488 -18.63 1.22 11.30
C THR A 488 -18.60 2.11 10.06
N SER A 489 -18.97 1.55 8.91
CA SER A 489 -19.00 2.23 7.62
C SER A 489 -20.19 1.79 6.79
N GLY A 490 -20.62 2.64 5.85
CA GLY A 490 -21.72 2.31 4.95
C GLY A 490 -21.49 1.00 4.18
N LEU A 491 -20.28 0.77 3.67
CA LEU A 491 -19.93 -0.49 2.99
C LEU A 491 -20.01 -1.71 3.93
N GLY A 492 -19.60 -1.55 5.19
CA GLY A 492 -19.77 -2.58 6.22
C GLY A 492 -21.24 -2.91 6.47
N ASP A 493 -22.10 -1.89 6.58
CA ASP A 493 -23.55 -2.08 6.70
C ASP A 493 -24.12 -2.83 5.50
N ARG A 494 -23.69 -2.49 4.27
CA ARG A 494 -24.16 -3.15 3.06
C ARG A 494 -23.73 -4.61 2.98
N ALA A 495 -22.50 -4.92 3.42
CA ALA A 495 -22.02 -6.29 3.51
C ALA A 495 -22.86 -7.10 4.52
N ARG A 496 -23.15 -6.54 5.70
CA ARG A 496 -24.00 -7.18 6.71
C ARG A 496 -25.43 -7.41 6.23
N GLU A 497 -26.03 -6.44 5.54
CA GLU A 497 -27.36 -6.58 4.92
C GLU A 497 -27.39 -7.67 3.86
N LEU A 498 -26.36 -7.76 3.00
CA LEU A 498 -26.24 -8.86 2.04
C LEU A 498 -26.20 -10.21 2.75
N GLY A 499 -25.45 -10.32 3.85
CA GLY A 499 -25.43 -11.51 4.72
C GLY A 499 -26.83 -11.88 5.24
N ALA A 500 -27.60 -10.89 5.71
CA ALA A 500 -28.97 -11.11 6.18
C ALA A 500 -29.92 -11.59 5.07
N VAL A 501 -29.78 -11.06 3.85
CA VAL A 501 -30.59 -11.50 2.70
C VAL A 501 -30.19 -12.92 2.24
N LEU A 502 -28.90 -13.28 2.32
CA LEU A 502 -28.40 -14.63 2.06
C LEU A 502 -28.97 -15.64 3.08
N ASP A 503 -28.98 -15.27 4.36
CA ASP A 503 -29.61 -16.05 5.44
C ASP A 503 -31.10 -16.28 5.17
N ALA A 504 -31.86 -15.21 4.87
CA ALA A 504 -33.28 -15.31 4.55
C ALA A 504 -33.57 -16.08 3.24
N ALA A 505 -32.62 -16.08 2.29
CA ALA A 505 -32.69 -16.86 1.07
C ALA A 505 -32.41 -18.37 1.28
N GLY A 506 -31.81 -18.75 2.43
CA GLY A 506 -31.34 -20.10 2.70
C GLY A 506 -30.06 -20.46 1.92
N ILE A 507 -29.25 -19.45 1.58
CA ILE A 507 -27.99 -19.63 0.85
C ILE A 507 -26.84 -19.69 1.85
N ARG A 508 -26.04 -20.76 1.80
CA ARG A 508 -24.86 -20.88 2.65
C ARG A 508 -23.80 -19.86 2.25
N TYR A 509 -23.17 -19.22 3.24
CA TYR A 509 -22.09 -18.30 2.98
C TYR A 509 -21.05 -18.30 4.10
N SER A 510 -19.81 -17.98 3.73
CA SER A 510 -18.70 -17.68 4.62
C SER A 510 -18.47 -16.17 4.65
N ARG A 511 -17.97 -15.67 5.78
CA ARG A 511 -17.68 -14.25 5.98
C ARG A 511 -16.19 -14.01 6.00
N TRP A 512 -15.76 -13.05 5.20
CA TRP A 512 -14.36 -12.63 5.10
C TRP A 512 -14.29 -11.14 5.34
N ASP A 513 -13.96 -10.77 6.58
CA ASP A 513 -13.78 -9.37 6.96
C ASP A 513 -12.43 -8.85 6.44
N LEU A 514 -12.46 -7.67 5.82
CA LEU A 514 -11.25 -6.99 5.37
C LEU A 514 -10.85 -5.92 6.37
N GLU A 515 -9.60 -5.99 6.82
CA GLU A 515 -8.99 -4.96 7.66
C GLU A 515 -8.37 -3.81 6.83
N LEU A 516 -8.94 -3.53 5.65
CA LEU A 516 -8.46 -2.55 4.67
C LEU A 516 -9.28 -1.25 4.70
N THR A 517 -9.60 -0.72 5.89
CA THR A 517 -10.33 0.55 6.06
C THR A 517 -9.92 1.28 7.34
N ASP A 518 -9.81 2.61 7.27
CA ASP A 518 -9.54 3.48 8.43
C ASP A 518 -10.79 3.74 9.29
N SER A 519 -11.94 3.13 8.94
CA SER A 519 -13.18 3.30 9.70
C SER A 519 -13.11 2.59 11.05
N ALA A 520 -13.55 3.24 12.12
CA ALA A 520 -13.63 2.64 13.45
C ALA A 520 -14.41 1.33 13.44
N ARG A 521 -13.87 0.29 14.07
CA ARG A 521 -14.49 -1.04 14.16
C ARG A 521 -15.53 -1.07 15.28
N SER A 522 -16.61 -1.84 15.11
CA SER A 522 -17.53 -2.12 16.21
C SER A 522 -16.78 -2.87 17.30
N GLY A 523 -16.91 -2.43 18.55
CA GLY A 523 -16.16 -3.00 19.69
C GLY A 523 -16.45 -4.48 19.99
N ASP A 524 -17.48 -5.05 19.36
CA ASP A 524 -17.82 -6.46 19.44
C ASP A 524 -17.44 -7.16 18.13
N ALA A 525 -16.47 -8.09 18.19
CA ALA A 525 -16.16 -8.97 17.06
C ALA A 525 -17.36 -9.88 16.78
N SER A 526 -17.73 -10.03 15.51
CA SER A 526 -18.88 -10.85 15.16
C SER A 526 -18.64 -12.34 15.51
N GLU A 527 -19.62 -13.02 16.11
CA GLU A 527 -19.49 -14.43 16.51
C GLU A 527 -19.14 -15.30 15.30
N GLN A 528 -18.08 -16.12 15.40
CA GLN A 528 -17.60 -16.98 14.32
C GLN A 528 -18.67 -18.03 13.96
N ARG A 529 -19.04 -18.12 12.67
CA ARG A 529 -20.02 -19.09 12.14
C ARG A 529 -19.30 -20.35 11.69
N ALA A 530 -19.99 -21.49 11.76
CA ALA A 530 -19.43 -22.79 11.38
C ALA A 530 -18.93 -22.86 9.93
N ASP A 531 -19.47 -22.00 9.05
CA ASP A 531 -19.13 -21.95 7.63
C ASP A 531 -18.03 -20.93 7.30
N ASP A 532 -17.54 -20.12 8.26
CA ASP A 532 -16.57 -19.05 7.98
C ASP A 532 -15.21 -19.57 7.50
N ASP A 533 -14.85 -20.82 7.82
CA ASP A 533 -13.64 -21.49 7.31
C ASP A 533 -13.84 -22.18 5.94
N VAL A 534 -15.03 -22.09 5.36
CA VAL A 534 -15.39 -22.76 4.09
C VAL A 534 -15.28 -21.79 2.92
N ILE A 535 -14.48 -22.17 1.92
CA ILE A 535 -14.44 -21.47 0.64
C ILE A 535 -15.48 -22.10 -0.30
N PHE A 536 -16.48 -21.32 -0.67
CA PHE A 536 -17.56 -21.67 -1.60
C PHE A 536 -17.22 -21.35 -3.07
N ASP A 537 -18.07 -21.81 -3.99
CA ASP A 537 -17.90 -21.66 -5.45
C ASP A 537 -18.19 -20.26 -6.00
N THR A 538 -18.84 -19.38 -5.24
CA THR A 538 -19.14 -18.00 -5.66
C THR A 538 -18.57 -17.01 -4.67
N THR A 539 -17.92 -15.96 -5.15
CA THR A 539 -17.47 -14.83 -4.32
C THR A 539 -18.29 -13.59 -4.65
N ILE A 540 -18.75 -12.89 -3.62
CA ILE A 540 -19.38 -11.57 -3.74
C ILE A 540 -18.61 -10.61 -2.83
N ALA A 541 -17.95 -9.63 -3.43
CA ALA A 541 -17.17 -8.63 -2.69
C ALA A 541 -17.89 -7.28 -2.64
N VAL A 542 -18.26 -6.87 -1.43
CA VAL A 542 -18.86 -5.56 -1.11
C VAL A 542 -17.73 -4.61 -0.68
N VAL A 543 -16.97 -4.17 -1.67
CA VAL A 543 -15.82 -3.26 -1.52
C VAL A 543 -15.85 -2.21 -2.64
N THR A 544 -14.99 -1.20 -2.58
CA THR A 544 -14.81 -0.31 -3.75
C THR A 544 -14.08 -1.08 -4.86
N ALA A 545 -14.34 -0.71 -6.12
CA ALA A 545 -13.63 -1.31 -7.25
C ALA A 545 -12.11 -1.10 -7.12
N LEU A 546 -11.67 0.05 -6.61
CA LEU A 546 -10.25 0.34 -6.36
C LEU A 546 -9.60 -0.58 -5.32
N ALA A 547 -10.34 -1.03 -4.31
CA ALA A 547 -9.84 -1.94 -3.28
C ALA A 547 -9.85 -3.43 -3.72
N PHE A 548 -10.58 -3.75 -4.79
CA PHE A 548 -10.77 -5.13 -5.23
C PHE A 548 -9.47 -5.84 -5.68
N PRO A 549 -8.50 -5.21 -6.36
CA PRO A 549 -7.23 -5.86 -6.68
C PRO A 549 -6.44 -6.29 -5.43
N ALA A 550 -6.37 -5.42 -4.42
CA ALA A 550 -5.73 -5.73 -3.14
C ALA A 550 -6.39 -6.92 -2.43
N LEU A 551 -7.72 -7.02 -2.50
CA LEU A 551 -8.45 -8.18 -1.99
C LEU A 551 -7.94 -9.50 -2.62
N ALA A 552 -7.75 -9.53 -3.94
CA ALA A 552 -7.30 -10.73 -4.62
C ALA A 552 -5.84 -11.11 -4.30
N GLU A 553 -5.05 -10.16 -3.82
CA GLU A 553 -3.69 -10.42 -3.30
C GLU A 553 -3.73 -10.96 -1.88
N VAL A 554 -4.59 -10.43 -1.02
CA VAL A 554 -4.73 -10.86 0.39
C VAL A 554 -5.40 -12.24 0.48
N TYR A 555 -6.44 -12.47 -0.33
CA TYR A 555 -7.17 -13.74 -0.36
C TYR A 555 -7.26 -14.35 -1.77
N PRO A 556 -6.13 -14.78 -2.38
CA PRO A 556 -6.12 -15.31 -3.75
C PRO A 556 -7.10 -16.46 -3.99
N PRO A 557 -7.30 -17.43 -3.06
CA PRO A 557 -8.26 -18.51 -3.27
C PRO A 557 -9.71 -18.04 -3.46
N LEU A 558 -10.09 -16.90 -2.88
CA LEU A 558 -11.45 -16.37 -2.99
C LEU A 558 -11.73 -15.74 -4.36
N VAL A 559 -10.72 -15.49 -5.18
CA VAL A 559 -10.87 -14.86 -6.50
C VAL A 559 -10.42 -15.80 -7.62
N ASN A 560 -9.30 -16.51 -7.41
CA ASN A 560 -8.66 -17.32 -8.44
C ASN A 560 -9.16 -18.77 -8.47
N GLU A 561 -9.74 -19.27 -7.38
CA GLU A 561 -10.12 -20.68 -7.21
C GLU A 561 -11.63 -20.91 -7.03
N VAL A 562 -12.45 -19.90 -7.36
CA VAL A 562 -13.92 -19.95 -7.31
C VAL A 562 -14.52 -19.93 -8.72
N ASP A 563 -15.72 -20.49 -8.89
CA ASP A 563 -16.37 -20.61 -10.20
C ASP A 563 -16.98 -19.28 -10.70
N ARG A 564 -17.34 -18.37 -9.78
CA ARG A 564 -17.97 -17.08 -10.08
C ARG A 564 -17.49 -15.99 -9.12
N VAL A 565 -17.11 -14.84 -9.65
CA VAL A 565 -16.67 -13.67 -8.88
C VAL A 565 -17.55 -12.46 -9.21
N VAL A 566 -18.14 -11.85 -8.19
CA VAL A 566 -19.07 -10.72 -8.30
C VAL A 566 -18.50 -9.52 -7.56
N GLY A 567 -18.35 -8.40 -8.27
CA GLY A 567 -18.08 -7.10 -7.64
C GLY A 567 -19.39 -6.42 -7.28
N TYR A 568 -19.71 -6.28 -5.99
CA TYR A 568 -20.86 -5.49 -5.55
C TYR A 568 -20.39 -4.07 -5.22
N TRP A 569 -20.48 -3.17 -6.21
CA TRP A 569 -19.75 -1.90 -6.18
C TRP A 569 -20.66 -0.69 -6.09
N PHE A 570 -20.16 0.31 -5.37
CA PHE A 570 -20.74 1.64 -5.25
C PHE A 570 -19.89 2.60 -6.08
N TRP A 571 -20.54 3.51 -6.80
CA TRP A 571 -19.86 4.53 -7.59
C TRP A 571 -20.71 5.79 -7.68
N GLU A 572 -20.05 6.94 -7.70
CA GLU A 572 -20.73 8.23 -7.59
C GLU A 572 -20.66 9.08 -8.86
N LEU A 573 -20.00 8.68 -9.94
CA LEU A 573 -20.01 9.47 -11.18
C LEU A 573 -20.69 8.71 -12.32
N ALA A 574 -21.19 9.46 -13.31
CA ALA A 574 -21.77 8.85 -14.51
C ALA A 574 -20.70 8.13 -15.36
N ASP A 575 -19.47 8.60 -15.30
CA ASP A 575 -18.31 8.00 -15.95
C ASP A 575 -17.51 7.15 -14.96
N VAL A 576 -17.04 5.98 -15.41
CA VAL A 576 -16.17 5.10 -14.62
C VAL A 576 -14.71 5.34 -15.04
N PRO A 577 -13.78 5.64 -14.10
CA PRO A 577 -12.40 5.95 -14.44
C PRO A 577 -11.63 4.70 -14.84
N ASP A 578 -10.55 4.89 -15.62
CA ASP A 578 -9.66 3.82 -16.08
C ASP A 578 -9.01 3.06 -14.91
N THR A 579 -8.91 3.66 -13.73
CA THR A 579 -8.39 3.02 -12.51
C THR A 579 -9.21 1.80 -12.06
N HIS A 580 -10.48 1.70 -12.47
CA HIS A 580 -11.33 0.53 -12.16
C HIS A 580 -11.05 -0.66 -13.10
N ARG A 581 -10.30 -0.46 -14.20
CA ARG A 581 -10.09 -1.46 -15.26
C ARG A 581 -9.53 -2.77 -14.71
N THR A 582 -8.52 -2.70 -13.86
CA THR A 582 -7.90 -3.90 -13.26
C THR A 582 -8.92 -4.73 -12.50
N ALA A 583 -9.74 -4.09 -11.66
CA ALA A 583 -10.80 -4.77 -10.92
C ALA A 583 -11.87 -5.38 -11.83
N ILE A 584 -12.29 -4.63 -12.87
CA ILE A 584 -13.28 -5.08 -13.85
C ILE A 584 -12.79 -6.35 -14.58
N GLU A 585 -11.50 -6.46 -14.86
CA GLU A 585 -10.90 -7.63 -15.53
C GLU A 585 -10.86 -8.88 -14.64
N MET A 586 -11.07 -8.72 -13.33
CA MET A 586 -10.99 -9.78 -12.32
C MET A 586 -12.36 -10.35 -11.92
N VAL A 587 -13.45 -9.64 -12.19
CA VAL A 587 -14.83 -10.07 -11.88
C VAL A 587 -15.51 -10.70 -13.09
N ASP A 588 -16.45 -11.61 -12.83
CA ASP A 588 -17.29 -12.21 -13.87
C ASP A 588 -18.56 -11.38 -14.14
N GLU A 589 -18.99 -10.59 -13.16
CA GLU A 589 -20.14 -9.67 -13.23
C GLU A 589 -20.06 -8.59 -12.13
N ILE A 590 -20.82 -7.52 -12.32
CA ILE A 590 -20.93 -6.40 -11.37
C ILE A 590 -22.37 -6.32 -10.89
N TRP A 591 -22.57 -6.21 -9.58
CA TRP A 591 -23.86 -5.91 -8.98
C TRP A 591 -23.86 -4.45 -8.51
N ALA A 592 -24.84 -3.70 -9.01
CA ALA A 592 -24.99 -2.28 -8.74
C ALA A 592 -26.20 -2.05 -7.81
N PRO A 593 -26.06 -1.24 -6.74
CA PRO A 593 -27.13 -1.01 -5.77
C PRO A 593 -28.26 -0.11 -6.30
N THR A 594 -27.96 0.76 -7.26
CA THR A 594 -28.88 1.76 -7.82
C THR A 594 -28.81 1.77 -9.35
N ALA A 595 -29.87 2.26 -10.00
CA ALA A 595 -29.94 2.40 -11.45
C ALA A 595 -28.82 3.31 -11.97
N PHE A 596 -28.49 4.38 -11.24
CA PHE A 596 -27.37 5.26 -11.58
C PHE A 596 -26.05 4.51 -11.65
N VAL A 597 -25.72 3.72 -10.62
CA VAL A 597 -24.48 2.92 -10.59
C VAL A 597 -24.48 1.87 -11.70
N ARG A 598 -25.62 1.21 -11.94
CA ARG A 598 -25.76 0.25 -13.03
C ARG A 598 -25.44 0.91 -14.35
N ASP A 599 -26.05 2.06 -14.63
CA ASP A 599 -25.93 2.75 -15.92
C ASP A 599 -24.50 3.27 -16.15
N ALA A 600 -23.84 3.77 -15.11
CA ALA A 600 -22.44 4.19 -15.17
C ALA A 600 -21.50 3.02 -15.55
N TYR A 601 -21.61 1.88 -14.87
CA TYR A 601 -20.79 0.71 -15.21
C TYR A 601 -21.21 0.08 -16.55
N ALA A 602 -22.50 -0.05 -16.83
CA ALA A 602 -22.99 -0.64 -18.08
C ALA A 602 -22.57 0.15 -19.33
N ALA A 603 -22.37 1.46 -19.21
CA ALA A 603 -21.80 2.29 -20.27
C ALA A 603 -20.29 2.05 -20.48
N SER A 604 -19.61 1.52 -19.47
CA SER A 604 -18.13 1.49 -19.40
C SER A 604 -17.51 0.10 -19.53
N VAL A 605 -18.29 -0.99 -19.38
CA VAL A 605 -17.76 -2.35 -19.27
C VAL A 605 -18.50 -3.37 -20.16
N GLU A 606 -17.83 -4.49 -20.48
CA GLU A 606 -18.42 -5.62 -21.23
C GLU A 606 -18.94 -6.75 -20.30
N VAL A 607 -18.56 -6.76 -19.02
CA VAL A 607 -19.08 -7.73 -18.04
C VAL A 607 -20.54 -7.42 -17.72
N PRO A 608 -21.39 -8.42 -17.42
CA PRO A 608 -22.78 -8.17 -17.03
C PRO A 608 -22.85 -7.23 -15.82
N VAL A 609 -23.71 -6.22 -15.89
CA VAL A 609 -23.99 -5.29 -14.80
C VAL A 609 -25.45 -5.42 -14.41
N GLU A 610 -25.70 -6.00 -13.25
CA GLU A 610 -27.04 -6.25 -12.74
C GLU A 610 -27.40 -5.21 -11.67
N LEU A 611 -28.59 -4.62 -11.78
CA LEU A 611 -29.16 -3.86 -10.67
C LEU A 611 -29.51 -4.87 -9.57
N VAL A 612 -29.02 -4.69 -8.34
CA VAL A 612 -29.29 -5.57 -7.20
C VAL A 612 -29.42 -4.72 -5.92
N PRO A 613 -30.50 -3.92 -5.76
CA PRO A 613 -30.77 -3.20 -4.53
C PRO A 613 -30.94 -4.17 -3.37
N LEU A 614 -30.37 -3.82 -2.22
CA LEU A 614 -30.54 -4.52 -0.95
C LEU A 614 -31.50 -3.73 -0.04
N PRO A 615 -32.31 -4.43 0.77
CA PRO A 615 -33.22 -3.79 1.70
C PRO A 615 -32.44 -3.05 2.77
N ILE A 616 -32.80 -1.79 3.00
CA ILE A 616 -32.18 -0.96 4.04
C ILE A 616 -32.92 -1.21 5.36
N GLY A 617 -32.20 -1.72 6.36
CA GLY A 617 -32.79 -2.03 7.67
C GLY A 617 -33.30 -0.78 8.40
N ALA A 618 -34.39 -0.93 9.18
CA ALA A 618 -34.91 0.16 10.00
C ALA A 618 -33.93 0.50 11.14
N PRO A 619 -33.44 1.75 11.24
CA PRO A 619 -32.58 2.16 12.35
C PRO A 619 -33.32 2.06 13.68
N THR A 620 -32.61 1.70 14.75
CA THR A 620 -33.16 1.64 16.11
C THR A 620 -32.57 2.78 16.95
N PRO A 621 -33.34 3.85 17.22
CA PRO A 621 -32.90 4.94 18.08
C PRO A 621 -32.59 4.47 19.51
N SER A 622 -31.56 5.06 20.11
CA SER A 622 -31.34 4.98 21.55
C SER A 622 -32.45 5.74 22.32
N ALA A 623 -32.43 5.64 23.65
CA ALA A 623 -33.32 6.40 24.52
C ALA A 623 -32.87 7.87 24.72
N SER A 624 -31.81 8.32 24.02
CA SER A 624 -31.29 9.67 24.13
C SER A 624 -32.31 10.69 23.61
N ASP A 625 -32.61 11.69 24.42
CA ASP A 625 -33.49 12.80 24.04
C ASP A 625 -32.71 13.93 23.33
N ARG A 626 -33.41 14.96 22.87
CA ARG A 626 -32.81 16.11 22.18
C ARG A 626 -31.66 16.72 22.99
N ALA A 627 -31.86 16.95 24.28
CA ALA A 627 -30.85 17.57 25.14
C ALA A 627 -29.60 16.68 25.30
N ALA A 628 -29.77 15.36 25.48
CA ALA A 628 -28.67 14.41 25.53
C ALA A 628 -27.89 14.33 24.21
N LEU A 629 -28.58 14.48 23.09
CA LEU A 629 -28.01 14.60 21.76
C LEU A 629 -27.54 16.04 21.47
N GLY A 630 -27.55 16.94 22.46
CA GLY A 630 -27.14 18.34 22.38
C GLY A 630 -27.97 19.22 21.44
N LEU A 631 -29.15 18.78 21.03
CA LEU A 631 -30.13 19.61 20.33
C LEU A 631 -30.92 20.43 21.35
N ASP A 632 -31.23 21.67 21.02
CA ASP A 632 -32.13 22.50 21.82
C ASP A 632 -33.55 22.51 21.24
N GLU A 633 -34.40 23.43 21.68
CA GLU A 633 -35.81 23.51 21.28
C GLU A 633 -36.02 24.16 19.90
N ARG A 634 -34.96 24.62 19.23
CA ARG A 634 -35.07 25.24 17.89
C ARG A 634 -35.37 24.19 16.83
N PHE A 635 -36.05 24.61 15.76
CA PHE A 635 -36.27 23.77 14.60
C PHE A 635 -34.93 23.40 13.96
N THR A 636 -34.57 22.12 13.99
CA THR A 636 -33.21 21.65 13.68
C THR A 636 -33.14 21.00 12.30
N PHE A 637 -32.35 21.60 11.43
CA PHE A 637 -31.86 20.97 10.21
C PHE A 637 -30.59 20.18 10.53
N LEU A 638 -30.46 18.98 9.96
CA LEU A 638 -29.32 18.10 10.16
C LEU A 638 -28.69 17.74 8.81
N THR A 639 -27.37 17.82 8.73
CA THR A 639 -26.59 17.16 7.67
C THR A 639 -25.47 16.35 8.29
N SER A 640 -25.19 15.17 7.75
CA SER A 640 -24.21 14.23 8.31
C SER A 640 -23.29 13.67 7.23
N PHE A 641 -21.97 13.72 7.44
CA PHE A 641 -20.99 13.19 6.50
C PHE A 641 -19.70 12.69 7.16
N ASP A 642 -18.90 11.94 6.43
CA ASP A 642 -17.55 11.51 6.84
C ASP A 642 -16.50 12.30 6.06
N HIS A 643 -15.49 12.84 6.74
CA HIS A 643 -14.36 13.53 6.11
C HIS A 643 -13.56 12.65 5.14
N LEU A 644 -13.60 11.32 5.30
CA LEU A 644 -13.00 10.37 4.35
C LEU A 644 -13.83 10.17 3.07
N SER A 645 -15.07 10.67 3.01
CA SER A 645 -16.01 10.48 1.89
C SER A 645 -16.03 11.60 0.84
N SER A 646 -14.96 12.39 0.73
CA SER A 646 -14.85 13.64 -0.05
C SER A 646 -15.86 14.72 0.37
N MET A 647 -15.39 15.72 1.13
CA MET A 647 -16.21 16.85 1.56
C MET A 647 -16.81 17.63 0.38
N GLN A 648 -16.10 17.73 -0.75
CA GLN A 648 -16.65 18.43 -1.91
C GLN A 648 -17.83 17.67 -2.52
N ARG A 649 -17.77 16.33 -2.56
CA ARG A 649 -18.85 15.48 -3.04
C ARG A 649 -20.07 15.54 -2.13
N LYS A 650 -19.87 15.45 -0.81
CA LYS A 650 -20.94 15.53 0.20
C LYS A 650 -21.50 16.95 0.35
N HIS A 651 -20.69 17.95 0.04
CA HIS A 651 -21.02 19.38 -0.06
C HIS A 651 -21.73 20.00 1.15
N PRO A 652 -21.24 19.79 2.40
CA PRO A 652 -21.82 20.39 3.60
C PRO A 652 -21.73 21.93 3.60
N LEU A 653 -20.77 22.51 2.85
CA LEU A 653 -20.64 23.95 2.68
C LEU A 653 -21.86 24.56 1.97
N GLY A 654 -22.40 23.85 0.98
CA GLY A 654 -23.63 24.26 0.31
C GLY A 654 -24.83 24.26 1.26
N VAL A 655 -24.88 23.32 2.20
CA VAL A 655 -25.95 23.25 3.22
C VAL A 655 -25.87 24.45 4.17
N ILE A 656 -24.67 24.80 4.64
CA ILE A 656 -24.45 26.00 5.48
C ILE A 656 -24.91 27.26 4.76
N GLU A 657 -24.52 27.43 3.50
CA GLU A 657 -24.87 28.59 2.70
C GLU A 657 -26.39 28.67 2.42
N ALA A 658 -27.03 27.55 2.04
CA ALA A 658 -28.47 27.50 1.84
C ALA A 658 -29.25 27.83 3.13
N PHE A 659 -28.78 27.34 4.29
CA PHE A 659 -29.37 27.66 5.59
C PHE A 659 -29.28 29.16 5.91
N ARG A 660 -28.13 29.79 5.66
CA ARG A 660 -27.95 31.23 5.84
C ARG A 660 -28.90 32.05 4.97
N ARG A 661 -29.01 31.68 3.69
CA ARG A 661 -29.96 32.31 2.75
C ARG A 661 -31.41 32.15 3.18
N ALA A 662 -31.76 30.99 3.72
CA ALA A 662 -33.11 30.70 4.18
C ALA A 662 -33.51 31.53 5.40
N PHE A 663 -32.58 31.78 6.34
CA PHE A 663 -32.95 32.19 7.69
C PHE A 663 -32.22 33.41 8.24
N GLY A 664 -31.56 34.27 7.45
CA GLY A 664 -30.74 35.39 7.95
C GLY A 664 -31.33 36.38 9.00
N GLY A 665 -32.60 36.27 9.41
CA GLY A 665 -33.21 37.02 10.52
C GLY A 665 -34.07 36.19 11.48
N ARG A 666 -33.89 34.86 11.55
CA ARG A 666 -34.64 33.93 12.41
C ARG A 666 -33.71 33.18 13.37
N ASP A 667 -33.97 33.28 14.66
CA ASP A 667 -33.20 32.59 15.71
C ASP A 667 -33.90 31.34 16.27
N ASP A 668 -35.11 31.03 15.79
CA ASP A 668 -35.90 29.85 16.16
C ASP A 668 -35.53 28.58 15.38
N VAL A 669 -34.47 28.65 14.57
CA VAL A 669 -33.94 27.56 13.74
C VAL A 669 -32.46 27.30 14.04
N ALA A 670 -32.01 26.07 13.83
CA ALA A 670 -30.61 25.65 13.96
C ALA A 670 -30.20 24.72 12.82
N LEU A 671 -28.91 24.74 12.46
CA LEU A 671 -28.29 23.76 11.58
C LEU A 671 -27.25 22.98 12.37
N VAL A 672 -27.38 21.67 12.43
CA VAL A 672 -26.35 20.77 12.95
C VAL A 672 -25.63 20.13 11.78
N VAL A 673 -24.32 20.34 11.72
CA VAL A 673 -23.43 19.65 10.79
C VAL A 673 -22.65 18.59 11.58
N LYS A 674 -23.08 17.35 11.43
CA LYS A 674 -22.46 16.18 12.07
C LYS A 674 -21.37 15.63 11.14
N SER A 675 -20.16 15.47 11.66
CA SER A 675 -19.04 14.87 10.92
C SER A 675 -18.31 13.79 11.73
N ILE A 676 -17.57 12.93 11.07
CA ILE A 676 -16.56 12.06 11.70
C ILE A 676 -15.24 12.20 10.97
N ASN A 677 -14.15 11.80 11.61
CA ASN A 677 -12.80 11.79 11.06
C ASN A 677 -12.24 13.17 10.70
N GLY A 678 -12.75 14.26 11.30
CA GLY A 678 -12.22 15.61 11.05
C GLY A 678 -10.74 15.75 11.39
N HIS A 679 -10.29 15.08 12.46
CA HIS A 679 -8.87 15.03 12.84
C HIS A 679 -7.95 14.43 11.76
N LEU A 680 -8.47 13.60 10.84
CA LEU A 680 -7.72 13.04 9.70
C LEU A 680 -7.70 13.97 8.47
N ARG A 681 -8.50 15.04 8.47
CA ARG A 681 -8.62 16.02 7.38
C ARG A 681 -8.69 17.45 7.92
N PRO A 682 -7.65 17.92 8.64
CA PRO A 682 -7.68 19.20 9.37
C PRO A 682 -8.01 20.41 8.49
N GLU A 683 -7.55 20.43 7.23
CA GLU A 683 -7.89 21.51 6.29
C GLU A 683 -9.39 21.56 5.93
N GLN A 684 -10.03 20.40 5.76
CA GLN A 684 -11.46 20.33 5.49
C GLN A 684 -12.26 20.79 6.71
N THR A 685 -11.84 20.36 7.91
CA THR A 685 -12.45 20.78 9.17
C THR A 685 -12.30 22.28 9.40
N ALA A 686 -11.13 22.87 9.10
CA ALA A 686 -10.91 24.31 9.17
C ALA A 686 -11.83 25.08 8.21
N ARG A 687 -11.96 24.63 6.96
CA ARG A 687 -12.89 25.22 5.98
C ARG A 687 -14.36 25.15 6.41
N LEU A 688 -14.75 24.04 7.03
CA LEU A 688 -16.10 23.87 7.57
C LEU A 688 -16.34 24.84 8.74
N ALA A 689 -15.37 24.99 9.64
CA ALA A 689 -15.40 25.94 10.74
C ALA A 689 -15.49 27.39 10.26
N GLU A 690 -14.66 27.78 9.29
CA GLU A 690 -14.70 29.10 8.65
C GLU A 690 -16.07 29.37 8.01
N SER A 691 -16.65 28.37 7.34
CA SER A 691 -17.97 28.52 6.73
C SER A 691 -19.08 28.68 7.77
N ALA A 692 -18.96 28.08 8.95
CA ALA A 692 -19.92 28.26 10.04
C ALA A 692 -19.70 29.56 10.85
N ASP A 693 -18.51 30.16 10.76
CA ASP A 693 -18.09 31.26 11.62
C ASP A 693 -19.02 32.48 11.55
N GLY A 694 -19.27 33.11 12.70
CA GLY A 694 -20.16 34.26 12.81
C GLY A 694 -21.66 33.95 12.83
N ASP A 695 -22.09 32.67 12.77
CA ASP A 695 -23.51 32.28 12.90
C ASP A 695 -23.74 31.26 14.02
N HIS A 696 -24.18 31.74 15.18
CA HIS A 696 -24.41 30.94 16.39
C HIS A 696 -25.49 29.84 16.26
N ARG A 697 -26.23 29.82 15.15
CA ARG A 697 -27.26 28.82 14.86
C ARG A 697 -26.68 27.58 14.17
N ILE A 698 -25.44 27.66 13.69
CA ILE A 698 -24.74 26.55 13.03
C ILE A 698 -23.84 25.86 14.05
N VAL A 699 -24.13 24.58 14.31
CA VAL A 699 -23.43 23.77 15.30
C VAL A 699 -22.66 22.67 14.58
N LEU A 700 -21.34 22.74 14.63
CA LEU A 700 -20.45 21.72 14.07
C LEU A 700 -20.15 20.65 15.12
N ARG A 701 -20.24 19.36 14.73
CA ARG A 701 -20.02 18.23 15.63
C ARG A 701 -19.24 17.10 14.98
N ASP A 702 -17.94 17.09 15.23
CA ASP A 702 -17.07 15.98 14.86
C ASP A 702 -16.97 14.92 15.97
N GLY A 703 -16.97 13.64 15.59
CA GLY A 703 -16.74 12.52 16.51
C GLY A 703 -17.78 11.41 16.43
N TYR A 704 -17.44 10.20 16.87
CA TYR A 704 -18.32 9.04 16.71
C TYR A 704 -19.55 9.09 17.64
N LEU A 705 -20.69 8.62 17.12
CA LEU A 705 -21.89 8.30 17.90
C LEU A 705 -22.12 6.80 17.84
N SER A 706 -22.76 6.25 18.87
CA SER A 706 -23.28 4.88 18.78
C SER A 706 -24.32 4.80 17.65
N ALA A 707 -24.53 3.63 17.05
CA ALA A 707 -25.56 3.46 16.02
C ALA A 707 -26.95 3.90 16.51
N GLY A 708 -27.24 3.63 17.79
CA GLY A 708 -28.48 4.09 18.43
C GLY A 708 -28.57 5.61 18.58
N ASP A 709 -27.48 6.28 18.97
CA ASP A 709 -27.47 7.74 19.09
C ASP A 709 -27.46 8.45 17.74
N GLN A 710 -26.85 7.86 16.71
CA GLN A 710 -26.93 8.36 15.34
C GLN A 710 -28.37 8.30 14.81
N ALA A 711 -29.05 7.17 15.02
CA ALA A 711 -30.47 7.02 14.69
C ALA A 711 -31.35 7.97 15.53
N ALA A 712 -31.06 8.13 16.82
CA ALA A 712 -31.78 9.07 17.67
C ALA A 712 -31.56 10.54 17.22
N LEU A 713 -30.35 10.90 16.79
CA LEU A 713 -30.06 12.23 16.23
C LEU A 713 -30.85 12.50 14.94
N LEU A 714 -30.93 11.52 14.04
CA LEU A 714 -31.74 11.61 12.82
C LEU A 714 -33.23 11.76 13.15
N ALA A 715 -33.75 10.95 14.08
CA ALA A 715 -35.16 10.98 14.50
C ALA A 715 -35.53 12.26 15.26
N ALA A 716 -34.57 12.82 15.99
CA ALA A 716 -34.76 14.02 16.79
C ALA A 716 -34.66 15.30 15.95
N ALA A 717 -33.99 15.28 14.79
CA ALA A 717 -33.93 16.41 13.87
C ALA A 717 -35.29 16.64 13.18
N ASP A 718 -35.59 17.91 12.87
CA ASP A 718 -36.85 18.29 12.25
C ASP A 718 -36.81 18.18 10.71
N CYS A 719 -35.60 18.16 10.13
CA CYS A 719 -35.36 17.88 8.71
C CYS A 719 -33.92 17.42 8.46
N TYR A 720 -33.74 16.41 7.62
CA TYR A 720 -32.42 15.99 7.13
C TYR A 720 -32.13 16.59 5.76
N VAL A 721 -30.93 17.13 5.56
CA VAL A 721 -30.52 17.85 4.35
C VAL A 721 -29.26 17.24 3.75
N SER A 722 -29.34 16.87 2.47
CA SER A 722 -28.22 16.36 1.68
C SER A 722 -28.11 17.10 0.35
N LEU A 723 -27.36 18.22 0.32
CA LEU A 723 -27.04 18.94 -0.91
C LEU A 723 -25.80 18.37 -1.61
N HIS A 724 -25.72 17.03 -1.65
CA HIS A 724 -24.61 16.31 -2.25
C HIS A 724 -24.46 16.67 -3.73
N ARG A 725 -23.23 16.62 -4.22
CA ARG A 725 -22.93 16.68 -5.65
C ARG A 725 -23.09 15.33 -6.33
N SER A 726 -22.87 14.24 -5.58
CA SER A 726 -23.23 12.89 -6.02
C SER A 726 -23.18 11.86 -4.89
N GLU A 727 -23.96 10.78 -5.02
CA GLU A 727 -24.08 9.64 -4.10
C GLU A 727 -24.27 8.32 -4.87
N GLY A 728 -23.69 7.23 -4.38
CA GLY A 728 -23.90 5.89 -4.95
C GLY A 728 -25.19 5.22 -4.46
N LEU A 729 -25.67 5.63 -3.28
CA LEU A 729 -26.92 5.16 -2.67
C LEU A 729 -27.59 6.27 -1.85
N GLY A 730 -26.88 6.83 -0.86
CA GLY A 730 -27.44 7.85 0.03
C GLY A 730 -28.06 7.31 1.32
N LEU A 731 -27.31 6.48 2.07
CA LEU A 731 -27.82 5.74 3.23
C LEU A 731 -28.52 6.61 4.30
N HIS A 732 -27.93 7.72 4.72
CA HIS A 732 -28.54 8.61 5.72
C HIS A 732 -29.90 9.21 5.27
N LEU A 733 -30.15 9.32 3.96
CA LEU A 733 -31.45 9.73 3.44
C LEU A 733 -32.52 8.67 3.73
N ALA A 734 -32.19 7.41 3.47
CA ALA A 734 -33.07 6.28 3.77
C ALA A 734 -33.33 6.13 5.27
N GLU A 735 -32.30 6.30 6.10
CA GLU A 735 -32.45 6.23 7.56
C GLU A 735 -33.34 7.35 8.11
N ALA A 736 -33.17 8.58 7.62
CA ALA A 736 -34.04 9.69 7.95
C ALA A 736 -35.51 9.39 7.58
N MET A 737 -35.74 8.89 6.36
CA MET A 737 -37.09 8.49 5.92
C MET A 737 -37.70 7.39 6.79
N TRP A 738 -36.92 6.37 7.17
CA TRP A 738 -37.37 5.31 8.08
C TRP A 738 -37.86 5.84 9.42
N LEU A 739 -37.16 6.84 9.94
CA LEU A 739 -37.45 7.47 11.23
C LEU A 739 -38.57 8.51 11.14
N GLY A 740 -39.11 8.76 9.93
CA GLY A 740 -40.12 9.79 9.70
C GLY A 740 -39.56 11.21 9.72
N THR A 741 -38.25 11.37 9.51
CA THR A 741 -37.61 12.67 9.36
C THR A 741 -37.69 13.10 7.89
N PRO A 742 -38.29 14.25 7.57
CA PRO A 742 -38.45 14.73 6.20
C PRO A 742 -37.09 15.10 5.59
N VAL A 743 -36.95 14.87 4.29
CA VAL A 743 -35.67 14.95 3.57
C VAL A 743 -35.69 16.07 2.52
N ILE A 744 -34.60 16.84 2.47
CA ILE A 744 -34.23 17.72 1.34
C ILE A 744 -32.98 17.14 0.69
N ALA A 745 -32.98 16.89 -0.61
CA ALA A 745 -31.88 16.25 -1.31
C ALA A 745 -31.64 16.83 -2.71
N THR A 746 -30.40 16.83 -3.20
CA THR A 746 -30.12 17.10 -4.61
C THR A 746 -30.80 16.05 -5.50
N ASP A 747 -31.42 16.48 -6.60
CA ASP A 747 -32.12 15.63 -7.58
C ASP A 747 -31.17 14.87 -8.52
N TYR A 748 -30.10 14.26 -7.99
CA TYR A 748 -29.05 13.65 -8.80
C TYR A 748 -28.54 12.33 -8.22
N SER A 749 -27.98 11.49 -9.07
CA SER A 749 -27.25 10.26 -8.74
C SER A 749 -28.09 9.16 -8.04
N GLY A 750 -27.42 8.20 -7.38
CA GLY A 750 -28.05 6.99 -6.84
C GLY A 750 -29.11 7.24 -5.77
N SER A 751 -29.11 8.40 -5.11
CA SER A 751 -30.15 8.77 -4.14
C SER A 751 -31.52 9.03 -4.75
N VAL A 752 -31.61 9.24 -6.07
CA VAL A 752 -32.91 9.42 -6.75
C VAL A 752 -33.76 8.15 -6.65
N ASP A 753 -33.14 6.96 -6.67
CA ASP A 753 -33.83 5.68 -6.49
C ASP A 753 -34.53 5.55 -5.13
N LEU A 754 -34.07 6.30 -4.11
CA LEU A 754 -34.66 6.32 -2.76
C LEU A 754 -35.71 7.42 -2.57
N THR A 755 -35.65 8.47 -3.39
CA THR A 755 -36.43 9.71 -3.20
C THR A 755 -37.53 9.88 -4.23
N THR A 756 -37.50 9.11 -5.32
CA THR A 756 -38.49 9.14 -6.38
C THR A 756 -39.06 7.74 -6.60
N PRO A 757 -40.32 7.48 -6.20
CA PRO A 757 -40.97 6.21 -6.45
C PRO A 757 -41.06 5.89 -7.94
N ILE A 758 -40.68 4.67 -8.32
CA ILE A 758 -40.95 4.15 -9.66
C ILE A 758 -42.48 3.99 -9.78
N PRO A 759 -43.13 4.60 -10.79
CA PRO A 759 -44.59 4.53 -10.93
C PRO A 759 -45.06 3.08 -11.02
N ASN A 760 -45.99 2.67 -10.16
CA ASN A 760 -46.65 1.39 -10.28
C ASN A 760 -47.63 1.45 -11.47
N PRO A 761 -47.44 0.64 -12.53
CA PRO A 761 -48.30 0.68 -13.72
C PRO A 761 -49.76 0.29 -13.43
N ASN A 762 -50.07 -0.24 -12.24
CA ASN A 762 -51.40 -0.61 -11.78
C ASN A 762 -51.98 0.32 -10.69
N ALA A 763 -51.26 1.37 -10.27
CA ALA A 763 -51.77 2.36 -9.32
C ALA A 763 -52.42 3.55 -10.05
N ASP A 764 -53.35 4.25 -9.40
CA ASP A 764 -54.20 5.30 -9.98
C ASP A 764 -53.48 6.65 -10.24
N GLY A 765 -52.15 6.63 -10.37
CA GLY A 765 -51.33 7.80 -10.72
C GLY A 765 -51.16 8.83 -9.59
N SER A 766 -51.69 8.56 -8.39
CA SER A 766 -51.61 9.48 -7.23
C SER A 766 -50.29 9.41 -6.45
N ASP A 767 -49.47 8.35 -6.63
CA ASP A 767 -48.24 8.06 -5.87
C ASP A 767 -46.92 8.35 -6.64
N ALA A 768 -46.95 9.12 -7.73
CA ALA A 768 -45.79 9.24 -8.65
C ALA A 768 -44.88 10.46 -8.40
N GLY A 769 -45.09 11.22 -7.33
CA GLY A 769 -44.26 12.39 -6.98
C GLY A 769 -43.05 12.03 -6.12
N PRO A 770 -42.00 12.87 -6.09
CA PRO A 770 -40.90 12.73 -5.13
C PRO A 770 -41.41 12.64 -3.69
N VAL A 771 -40.78 11.78 -2.89
CA VAL A 771 -41.05 11.63 -1.45
C VAL A 771 -40.07 12.43 -0.59
N ALA A 772 -39.31 13.32 -1.22
CA ALA A 772 -38.40 14.29 -0.63
C ALA A 772 -38.50 15.62 -1.39
N GLU A 773 -38.02 16.71 -0.79
CA GLU A 773 -37.80 17.97 -1.48
C GLU A 773 -36.54 17.88 -2.35
N LEU A 774 -36.75 17.73 -3.66
CA LEU A 774 -35.67 17.55 -4.62
C LEU A 774 -35.17 18.90 -5.15
N ILE A 775 -33.87 19.13 -4.98
CA ILE A 775 -33.21 20.37 -5.34
C ILE A 775 -32.65 20.25 -6.75
N PRO A 776 -33.04 21.14 -7.68
CA PRO A 776 -32.50 21.14 -9.03
C PRO A 776 -31.02 21.49 -9.01
N TYR A 777 -30.31 21.08 -10.05
CA TYR A 777 -28.87 21.24 -10.15
C TYR A 777 -28.47 21.57 -11.60
N ARG A 778 -27.21 21.97 -11.75
CA ARG A 778 -26.51 21.96 -13.03
C ARG A 778 -25.31 21.03 -12.93
N LEU A 779 -24.94 20.38 -14.02
CA LEU A 779 -23.69 19.61 -14.06
C LEU A 779 -22.52 20.57 -14.17
N VAL A 780 -21.48 20.31 -13.38
CA VAL A 780 -20.20 21.00 -13.46
C VAL A 780 -19.08 19.97 -13.47
N PRO A 781 -17.92 20.29 -14.06
CA PRO A 781 -16.76 19.41 -13.98
C PRO A 781 -16.36 19.13 -12.53
N VAL A 782 -15.77 17.96 -12.32
CA VAL A 782 -15.11 17.64 -11.05
C VAL A 782 -13.81 18.44 -10.96
N ASP A 783 -13.80 19.49 -10.13
CA ASP A 783 -12.61 20.28 -9.82
C ASP A 783 -12.17 19.99 -8.39
N GLY A 784 -11.01 19.35 -8.23
CA GLY A 784 -10.40 19.08 -6.92
C GLY A 784 -11.00 17.90 -6.14
N GLY A 785 -11.66 16.95 -6.82
CA GLY A 785 -12.39 15.83 -6.20
C GLY A 785 -11.57 14.84 -5.36
N GLY A 786 -10.24 14.97 -5.31
CA GLY A 786 -9.33 14.04 -4.64
C GLY A 786 -8.98 12.83 -5.51
N GLU A 787 -8.26 11.85 -4.93
CA GLU A 787 -7.68 10.71 -5.66
C GLU A 787 -8.70 9.83 -6.40
N ALA A 788 -9.94 9.74 -5.89
CA ALA A 788 -10.99 8.90 -6.48
C ALA A 788 -11.74 9.56 -7.64
N TYR A 789 -11.78 10.90 -7.71
CA TYR A 789 -12.60 11.64 -8.66
C TYR A 789 -11.70 12.55 -9.50
N THR A 790 -11.02 11.96 -10.49
CA THR A 790 -10.01 12.62 -11.32
C THR A 790 -10.57 13.24 -12.61
N THR A 791 -11.71 12.75 -13.09
CA THR A 791 -12.43 13.22 -14.29
C THR A 791 -13.94 13.05 -14.11
N GLY A 792 -14.73 13.69 -14.98
CA GLY A 792 -16.20 13.57 -15.02
C GLY A 792 -16.94 14.82 -14.57
N GLU A 793 -18.25 14.68 -14.38
CA GLU A 793 -19.16 15.76 -13.95
C GLU A 793 -19.96 15.34 -12.72
N TRP A 794 -20.33 16.31 -11.89
CA TRP A 794 -21.21 16.14 -10.73
C TRP A 794 -22.23 17.28 -10.63
N ALA A 795 -23.26 17.10 -9.80
CA ALA A 795 -24.27 18.11 -9.58
C ALA A 795 -23.75 19.29 -8.75
N ASP A 796 -24.03 20.51 -9.20
CA ASP A 796 -23.92 21.75 -8.42
C ASP A 796 -25.36 22.18 -8.07
N PRO A 797 -25.85 21.89 -6.84
CA PRO A 797 -27.24 22.13 -6.48
C PRO A 797 -27.57 23.63 -6.40
N ASP A 798 -28.79 23.98 -6.79
CA ASP A 798 -29.31 25.35 -6.68
C ASP A 798 -29.58 25.69 -5.22
N LEU A 799 -28.70 26.50 -4.63
CA LEU A 799 -28.77 26.89 -3.22
C LEU A 799 -29.95 27.83 -2.91
N ASP A 800 -30.51 28.54 -3.89
CA ASP A 800 -31.69 29.38 -3.68
C ASP A 800 -32.96 28.52 -3.65
N ALA A 801 -33.03 27.49 -4.50
CA ALA A 801 -34.05 26.46 -4.41
C ALA A 801 -33.95 25.68 -3.10
N ALA A 802 -32.74 25.30 -2.66
CA ALA A 802 -32.52 24.66 -1.37
C ALA A 802 -32.98 25.55 -0.19
N ALA A 803 -32.67 26.84 -0.22
CA ALA A 803 -33.11 27.78 0.79
C ALA A 803 -34.64 27.97 0.80
N ALA A 804 -35.30 27.90 -0.37
CA ALA A 804 -36.75 27.91 -0.46
C ALA A 804 -37.40 26.63 0.10
N ALA A 805 -36.81 25.46 -0.16
CA ALA A 805 -37.24 24.18 0.40
C ALA A 805 -37.08 24.16 1.93
N MET A 806 -35.93 24.61 2.46
CA MET A 806 -35.71 24.74 3.90
C MET A 806 -36.78 25.61 4.58
N ARG A 807 -37.10 26.78 4.00
CA ARG A 807 -38.18 27.64 4.52
C ARG A 807 -39.53 26.94 4.49
N ARG A 808 -39.87 26.27 3.40
CA ARG A 808 -41.15 25.55 3.27
C ARG A 808 -41.27 24.45 4.33
N VAL A 809 -40.23 23.65 4.54
CA VAL A 809 -40.22 22.58 5.55
C VAL A 809 -40.31 23.14 6.98
N ALA A 810 -39.70 24.30 7.27
CA ALA A 810 -39.81 24.95 8.58
C ALA A 810 -41.20 25.58 8.81
N ASP A 811 -41.79 26.21 7.79
CA ASP A 811 -42.99 27.05 7.93
C ASP A 811 -44.30 26.29 7.73
N ASP A 812 -44.28 25.18 6.97
CA ASP A 812 -45.47 24.40 6.63
C ASP A 812 -45.43 23.02 7.30
N ALA A 813 -46.14 22.91 8.42
CA ALA A 813 -46.20 21.68 9.21
C ALA A 813 -46.94 20.54 8.49
N ASP A 814 -47.95 20.86 7.68
CA ASP A 814 -48.72 19.86 6.94
C ASP A 814 -47.88 19.27 5.80
N HIS A 815 -47.17 20.14 5.06
CA HIS A 815 -46.21 19.71 4.04
C HIS A 815 -45.10 18.85 4.63
N ARG A 816 -44.53 19.26 5.77
CA ARG A 816 -43.50 18.50 6.48
C ARG A 816 -43.99 17.11 6.90
N ALA A 817 -45.18 17.02 7.49
CA ALA A 817 -45.77 15.75 7.90
C ALA A 817 -46.08 14.85 6.70
N ALA A 818 -46.54 15.42 5.58
CA ALA A 818 -46.79 14.69 4.34
C ALA A 818 -45.49 14.10 3.76
N LEU A 819 -44.39 14.87 3.71
CA LEU A 819 -43.08 14.38 3.27
C LEU A 819 -42.55 13.26 4.16
N ALA A 820 -42.63 13.43 5.49
CA ALA A 820 -42.22 12.42 6.45
C ALA A 820 -42.99 11.10 6.26
N ALA A 821 -44.32 11.18 6.11
CA ALA A 821 -45.16 10.01 5.89
C ALA A 821 -44.88 9.33 4.55
N ALA A 822 -44.72 10.11 3.48
CA ALA A 822 -44.46 9.60 2.14
C ALA A 822 -43.08 8.93 2.05
N GLY A 823 -42.04 9.56 2.60
CA GLY A 823 -40.69 9.00 2.65
C GLY A 823 -40.64 7.69 3.44
N ARG A 824 -41.27 7.66 4.61
CA ARG A 824 -41.39 6.45 5.44
C ARG A 824 -42.12 5.33 4.72
N HIS A 825 -43.28 5.62 4.12
CA HIS A 825 -44.04 4.63 3.37
C HIS A 825 -43.25 4.06 2.20
N HIS A 826 -42.49 4.91 1.51
CA HIS A 826 -41.67 4.49 0.38
C HIS A 826 -40.51 3.57 0.81
N ILE A 827 -39.76 3.91 1.86
CA ILE A 827 -38.64 3.09 2.31
C ILE A 827 -39.10 1.76 2.91
N GLU A 828 -40.25 1.74 3.61
CA GLU A 828 -40.89 0.51 4.10
C GLU A 828 -41.17 -0.48 2.96
N ARG A 829 -41.56 0.03 1.77
CA ARG A 829 -41.79 -0.80 0.58
C ARG A 829 -40.48 -1.33 -0.03
N LEU A 830 -39.39 -0.56 0.04
CA LEU A 830 -38.06 -0.99 -0.45
C LEU A 830 -37.37 -2.00 0.47
N ALA A 831 -37.89 -2.20 1.69
CA ALA A 831 -37.31 -3.07 2.70
C ALA A 831 -37.78 -4.54 2.64
N ASP A 832 -38.45 -4.96 1.57
CA ASP A 832 -38.94 -6.34 1.43
C ASP A 832 -37.77 -7.34 1.24
N VAL A 833 -37.35 -7.93 2.35
CA VAL A 833 -36.32 -8.99 2.39
C VAL A 833 -36.73 -10.21 1.58
N ALA A 834 -38.02 -10.54 1.49
CA ALA A 834 -38.47 -11.71 0.73
C ALA A 834 -38.30 -11.51 -0.78
N GLU A 835 -38.58 -10.29 -1.27
CA GLU A 835 -38.32 -9.90 -2.66
C GLU A 835 -36.81 -9.94 -2.96
N ALA A 836 -35.98 -9.35 -2.10
CA ALA A 836 -34.53 -9.38 -2.23
C ALA A 836 -33.97 -10.82 -2.22
N SER A 837 -34.43 -11.67 -1.29
CA SER A 837 -34.04 -13.08 -1.21
C SER A 837 -34.51 -13.89 -2.43
N ALA A 838 -35.69 -13.61 -2.98
CA ALA A 838 -36.16 -14.24 -4.22
C ALA A 838 -35.27 -13.85 -5.41
N ARG A 839 -34.87 -12.58 -5.50
CA ARG A 839 -33.94 -12.07 -6.51
C ARG A 839 -32.57 -12.74 -6.41
N LEU A 840 -31.99 -12.80 -5.20
CA LEU A 840 -30.68 -13.46 -4.99
C LEU A 840 -30.72 -14.94 -5.35
N ARG A 841 -31.80 -15.67 -4.99
CA ARG A 841 -31.98 -17.07 -5.41
C ARG A 841 -32.02 -17.23 -6.92
N SER A 842 -32.66 -16.30 -7.63
CA SER A 842 -32.70 -16.30 -9.09
C SER A 842 -31.30 -16.07 -9.68
N LEU A 843 -30.60 -15.01 -9.22
CA LEU A 843 -29.28 -14.62 -9.71
C LEU A 843 -28.22 -15.69 -9.45
N LEU A 844 -28.24 -16.32 -8.26
CA LEU A 844 -27.27 -17.34 -7.86
C LEU A 844 -27.65 -18.75 -8.37
N GLY A 845 -28.94 -19.03 -8.56
CA GLY A 845 -29.45 -20.31 -9.06
C GLY A 845 -29.39 -20.51 -10.58
N ALA A 846 -29.14 -19.45 -11.37
CA ALA A 846 -29.11 -19.51 -12.84
C ALA A 846 -27.94 -20.32 -13.45
N THR A 847 -27.08 -20.95 -12.65
CA THR A 847 -25.83 -21.59 -13.12
C THR A 847 -25.93 -23.10 -13.42
N VAL A 848 -27.11 -23.63 -13.81
CA VAL A 848 -27.26 -25.06 -14.22
C VAL A 848 -27.91 -25.25 -15.62
N ALA A 849 -28.37 -24.18 -16.30
CA ALA A 849 -29.14 -24.36 -17.55
C ALA A 849 -28.70 -23.48 -18.72
N SER A 850 -27.43 -23.53 -19.12
CA SER A 850 -27.01 -23.08 -20.47
C SER A 850 -25.75 -23.83 -20.93
N GLY A 851 -25.92 -25.14 -21.13
CA GLY A 851 -24.93 -26.02 -21.73
C GLY A 851 -25.59 -27.30 -22.24
N LYS A 852 -26.43 -27.15 -23.27
CA LYS A 852 -26.76 -28.23 -24.21
C LYS A 852 -26.05 -27.96 -25.52
#